data_AF-M3ZTZ0-F1
#
_entry.id   AF-M3ZTZ0-F1
#
_cell.length_a   1.000
_cell.length_b   1.000
_cell.length_c   1.000
_cell.angle_alpha   90.00
_cell.angle_beta   90.00
_cell.angle_gamma   90.00
#
_symmetry.space_group_name_H-M   'P 1'
#
loop_
_entity.id
_entity.type
_entity.pdbx_description
1 polymer ?
#
loop_
_entity_poly.entity_id
_entity_poly.type
_entity_poly.pdbx_seq_one_letter_code
_entity_poly.pdbx_strand_id
1 'polypeptide(L)'
;MADQSRQTKLAAAKKKLKEFQQKSSPASVGGERGGGGSGTGSKKKRKVKEDRDSPDNFDSFLKALSQSNGVVVPPNGNCQTFADMEAMGSPVPQLQEEQHSESGRDSPMSNSASANAATNSEFVSHNTELQDFPDTNSNRSLKEETRPLSSTESLRQLSQQLNGLVSESTSAPYVNGEAAPSGELESRNQELAAALESSKLTNSQLNTKLDQLVHQTQELTDQLQKERKEFEQKFSKEQGAMREQLQVHIQTIGILVSEKSELQTALQYTQQAARQKTAEAEDLNNRLQTMKQRVSELERTLSTVSTQQKQFERQNKELEKERDNLRLEVLRLNNLSEESKQQSSELSEQLRQITQDNAAMRLEVNDLHKRLEMADLMLQQYSSQSDYPGFNQKVEMLLEEKQQLESRNHQLLESIAQLKTERDRYVERIQEEGRVWKDKTEQLLAQVSLVAEERDRNINRVQELEASIVELKNTAALLSVEKEAQENAEPQPSGPSEAEVALQESLSSLQQEKDAITAQYQAQLRDNEQLSRLCAEQETRLGELERQVESQSQEEEDRRRMLEDVQSDKATISRALTQNRTLKDQLAELQNGFVKLTNENMELTTAIQSEQHVKKELARRMGELQEELHNVKEQLELKCQETRGVLEQRDQVVAHLQQYCAAYQALAADREQLHQQFLQQAQLMDRLQHDESHGRAQLDVSQNQLQQAEKHLEQLVRDNEQLKAELKELLNSSALVATSRDQGDGVESQSAEESPTKSSIVIPEDFESQKEMEDFIRGALAQVEEERDEARRQLEEEHRLHMAARQQVALALRLEQQHHNYTPVHEDGHEHDDCHEHSHTEHSHEHSAEGVPVEVHQALKAAMEKLQQRFTSLMQEKADLKERVEELEHRCIQLSGETDTIGEYIALYQNQRAIMKQKHQEKEQYINMLAQDKEEMKSKLAELQDLVLRLVAERNDWYNRYTGAAAGMGTANPDLLPVGEEHSHLQQQTHKHELNAVDGEEAIEVSPFSEPSRLQGLEAASSQTLPSSSVQTESKPLVPREDGTAQQIMQLLQEIQNPQGAPRSPPFLGENPCIPFFYRPDKQDEVKILVV
;
A
#
# COMPACT_ATOMS: atom_id res chain seq x y z
N MET A 1 28.07 -7.28 -26.11
CA MET A 1 28.60 -6.74 -24.85
C MET A 1 27.64 -6.96 -23.68
N ALA A 2 26.44 -6.34 -23.64
CA ALA A 2 25.52 -6.43 -22.50
C ALA A 2 25.14 -7.86 -22.10
N ASP A 3 24.74 -8.71 -23.04
CA ASP A 3 24.24 -10.07 -22.76
C ASP A 3 25.31 -11.01 -22.18
N GLN A 4 26.57 -10.88 -22.59
CA GLN A 4 27.67 -11.60 -21.94
C GLN A 4 27.78 -11.23 -20.47
N SER A 5 27.68 -9.95 -20.10
CA SER A 5 27.66 -9.53 -18.69
C SER A 5 26.48 -10.14 -17.94
N ARG A 6 25.29 -10.17 -18.55
CA ARG A 6 24.08 -10.82 -17.98
C ARG A 6 24.29 -12.32 -17.78
N GLN A 7 24.86 -13.01 -18.77
CA GLN A 7 25.06 -14.46 -18.75
C GLN A 7 26.17 -14.88 -17.76
N THR A 8 27.27 -14.13 -17.67
CA THR A 8 28.32 -14.32 -16.65
C THR A 8 27.80 -14.05 -15.24
N LYS A 9 26.97 -13.00 -15.05
CA LYS A 9 26.30 -12.73 -13.76
C LYS A 9 25.34 -13.85 -13.38
N LEU A 10 24.57 -14.40 -14.33
CA LEU A 10 23.71 -15.57 -14.12
C LEU A 10 24.50 -16.84 -13.77
N ALA A 11 25.65 -17.07 -14.42
CA ALA A 11 26.54 -18.19 -14.09
C ALA A 11 27.15 -18.04 -12.68
N ALA A 12 27.59 -16.84 -12.32
CA ALA A 12 28.09 -16.54 -10.98
C ALA A 12 27.00 -16.68 -9.89
N ALA A 13 25.77 -16.24 -10.17
CA ALA A 13 24.62 -16.43 -9.29
C ALA A 13 24.29 -17.92 -9.10
N LYS A 14 24.26 -18.71 -10.19
CA LYS A 14 24.07 -20.17 -10.12
C LYS A 14 25.20 -20.88 -9.36
N LYS A 15 26.45 -20.42 -9.48
CA LYS A 15 27.59 -20.94 -8.69
C LYS A 15 27.42 -20.62 -7.20
N LYS A 16 27.10 -19.37 -6.85
CA LYS A 16 26.83 -18.98 -5.45
C LYS A 16 25.64 -19.72 -4.85
N LEU A 17 24.56 -19.94 -5.61
CA LEU A 17 23.41 -20.73 -5.17
C LEU A 17 23.80 -22.19 -4.88
N LYS A 18 24.64 -22.81 -5.75
CA LYS A 18 25.15 -24.16 -5.53
C LYS A 18 26.11 -24.24 -4.33
N GLU A 19 26.97 -23.25 -4.14
CA GLU A 19 27.84 -23.14 -2.94
C GLU A 19 27.04 -22.91 -1.65
N PHE A 20 25.91 -22.20 -1.72
CA PHE A 20 25.00 -22.01 -0.58
C PHE A 20 24.28 -23.31 -0.23
N GLN A 21 23.71 -23.99 -1.23
CA GLN A 21 23.05 -25.30 -1.06
C GLN A 21 24.00 -26.40 -0.56
N GLN A 22 25.28 -26.36 -0.95
CA GLN A 22 26.31 -27.27 -0.41
C GLN A 22 26.76 -26.93 1.01
N LYS A 23 26.43 -25.74 1.54
CA LYS A 23 26.75 -25.31 2.92
C LYS A 23 25.57 -25.39 3.88
N SER A 24 24.36 -25.68 3.40
CA SER A 24 23.12 -25.67 4.19
C SER A 24 22.55 -27.06 4.52
N SER A 25 23.36 -28.13 4.42
CA SER A 25 23.01 -29.46 4.93
C SER A 25 23.71 -29.71 6.27
N PRO A 26 22.98 -29.90 7.39
CA PRO A 26 23.60 -30.14 8.69
C PRO A 26 24.16 -31.57 8.80
N ALA A 27 25.34 -31.69 9.43
CA ALA A 27 25.90 -32.99 9.76
C ALA A 27 25.18 -33.59 10.98
N SER A 28 24.58 -34.78 10.82
CA SER A 28 24.05 -35.59 11.93
C SER A 28 24.92 -36.84 12.08
N VAL A 29 25.34 -37.14 13.31
CA VAL A 29 26.28 -38.23 13.62
C VAL A 29 25.60 -39.28 14.50
N GLY A 30 25.36 -40.46 13.92
CA GLY A 30 24.90 -41.67 14.62
C GLY A 30 23.38 -41.73 14.89
N GLY A 31 22.73 -42.89 14.78
CA GLY A 31 23.23 -44.16 14.25
C GLY A 31 22.23 -45.33 14.37
N GLU A 32 22.51 -46.40 13.61
CA GLU A 32 21.91 -47.75 13.66
C GLU A 32 20.43 -47.97 13.27
N ARG A 33 20.20 -49.10 12.56
CA ARG A 33 18.96 -49.91 12.39
C ARG A 33 17.71 -49.21 11.81
N GLY A 34 17.09 -49.67 10.71
CA GLY A 34 17.36 -50.84 9.87
C GLY A 34 16.05 -51.43 9.30
N GLY A 35 15.91 -51.44 7.98
CA GLY A 35 14.67 -51.85 7.28
C GLY A 35 13.59 -50.74 7.28
N GLY A 36 12.69 -50.66 6.30
CA GLY A 36 12.54 -51.47 5.08
C GLY A 36 11.07 -51.78 4.80
N GLY A 37 10.56 -51.40 3.62
CA GLY A 37 9.19 -51.73 3.22
C GLY A 37 8.49 -50.64 2.41
N SER A 38 8.18 -50.97 1.16
CA SER A 38 7.19 -50.26 0.33
C SER A 38 5.77 -50.43 0.88
N GLY A 39 4.82 -49.56 0.50
CA GLY A 39 3.41 -50.00 0.36
C GLY A 39 2.31 -49.05 0.80
N THR A 40 1.75 -48.33 -0.17
CA THR A 40 0.29 -48.21 -0.43
C THR A 40 -0.72 -48.50 0.70
N GLY A 41 -1.35 -47.43 1.22
CA GLY A 41 -2.80 -47.16 1.07
C GLY A 41 -3.90 -48.11 1.60
N SER A 42 -4.96 -47.48 2.12
CA SER A 42 -6.38 -47.93 2.20
C SER A 42 -6.95 -48.60 3.48
N LYS A 43 -7.66 -47.76 4.25
CA LYS A 43 -9.10 -47.90 4.63
C LYS A 43 -9.62 -49.15 5.41
N LYS A 44 -10.26 -48.83 6.55
CA LYS A 44 -11.53 -49.36 7.14
C LYS A 44 -11.52 -50.50 8.21
N LYS A 45 -12.05 -50.11 9.38
CA LYS A 45 -13.15 -50.72 10.18
C LYS A 45 -12.93 -51.96 11.09
N ARG A 46 -13.33 -51.74 12.36
CA ARG A 46 -14.10 -52.64 13.28
C ARG A 46 -13.38 -53.89 13.81
N LYS A 47 -13.83 -54.56 14.90
CA LYS A 47 -14.58 -54.25 16.15
C LYS A 47 -14.60 -55.56 16.99
N VAL A 48 -15.15 -55.54 18.21
CA VAL A 48 -15.48 -56.65 19.17
C VAL A 48 -14.43 -56.70 20.29
N LYS A 49 -14.77 -56.31 21.54
CA LYS A 49 -15.55 -56.99 22.62
C LYS A 49 -14.68 -58.07 23.32
N GLU A 50 -14.84 -58.38 24.62
CA GLU A 50 -16.07 -58.34 25.42
C GLU A 50 -15.83 -58.09 26.93
N ASP A 51 -16.59 -57.13 27.50
CA ASP A 51 -17.15 -57.06 28.87
C ASP A 51 -16.17 -57.03 30.11
N ARG A 52 -16.56 -56.54 31.31
CA ARG A 52 -17.90 -56.48 31.93
C ARG A 52 -18.10 -55.34 32.97
N ASP A 53 -19.38 -55.18 33.34
CA ASP A 53 -19.98 -54.55 34.54
C ASP A 53 -20.13 -53.00 34.64
N SER A 54 -21.32 -52.61 35.14
CA SER A 54 -21.98 -51.27 35.23
C SER A 54 -23.40 -51.50 35.85
N PRO A 55 -24.27 -50.49 36.09
CA PRO A 55 -24.16 -49.03 35.99
C PRO A 55 -24.19 -48.39 37.41
N ASP A 56 -24.82 -47.27 37.82
CA ASP A 56 -25.75 -46.23 37.30
C ASP A 56 -25.40 -44.91 38.07
N ASN A 57 -25.26 -43.71 37.49
CA ASN A 57 -26.29 -42.75 37.00
C ASN A 57 -26.61 -41.64 38.03
N PHE A 58 -27.17 -40.52 37.53
CA PHE A 58 -27.42 -39.22 38.19
C PHE A 58 -26.17 -38.44 38.65
N ASP A 59 -25.86 -37.37 37.90
CA ASP A 59 -26.06 -36.04 38.51
C ASP A 59 -26.37 -34.96 37.45
N SER A 60 -27.60 -34.45 37.45
CA SER A 60 -28.02 -33.23 36.76
C SER A 60 -29.31 -32.73 37.40
N PHE A 61 -29.58 -31.42 37.31
CA PHE A 61 -30.59 -30.66 38.08
C PHE A 61 -30.31 -30.53 39.59
N LEU A 62 -29.89 -29.34 40.01
CA LEU A 62 -30.72 -28.41 40.80
C LEU A 62 -29.93 -27.16 41.22
N LYS A 63 -30.25 -25.98 40.66
CA LYS A 63 -29.76 -24.70 41.18
C LYS A 63 -30.70 -23.51 40.91
N ALA A 64 -31.94 -23.61 41.40
CA ALA A 64 -32.80 -22.45 41.63
C ALA A 64 -33.93 -22.79 42.61
N LEU A 65 -33.83 -22.31 43.84
CA LEU A 65 -34.95 -21.75 44.62
C LEU A 65 -34.41 -21.14 45.93
N SER A 66 -35.14 -20.17 46.48
CA SER A 66 -34.78 -19.42 47.68
C SER A 66 -36.06 -18.99 48.38
N GLN A 67 -35.96 -18.62 49.67
CA GLN A 67 -37.07 -18.20 50.55
C GLN A 67 -37.99 -19.39 50.97
N SER A 68 -38.65 -19.41 52.14
CA SER A 68 -38.78 -18.41 53.22
C SER A 68 -38.89 -19.06 54.63
N ASN A 69 -39.09 -18.22 55.67
CA ASN A 69 -39.46 -18.55 57.08
C ASN A 69 -38.31 -19.02 58.03
N GLY A 70 -38.31 -18.72 59.34
CA GLY A 70 -39.14 -17.75 60.08
C GLY A 70 -39.21 -17.85 61.63
N VAL A 71 -38.32 -17.13 62.35
CA VAL A 71 -38.50 -16.52 63.72
C VAL A 71 -38.53 -17.44 64.99
N VAL A 72 -38.19 -16.83 66.16
CA VAL A 72 -38.31 -17.28 67.59
C VAL A 72 -37.16 -18.18 68.13
N VAL A 73 -36.18 -17.79 69.00
CA VAL A 73 -35.92 -16.73 70.04
C VAL A 73 -36.52 -17.05 71.45
N PRO A 74 -35.87 -16.75 72.60
CA PRO A 74 -34.48 -16.32 72.90
C PRO A 74 -33.62 -17.52 73.39
N PRO A 75 -33.09 -17.74 74.64
CA PRO A 75 -33.07 -17.00 75.93
C PRO A 75 -31.66 -16.59 76.46
N ASN A 76 -31.62 -16.05 77.70
CA ASN A 76 -30.54 -15.85 78.70
C ASN A 76 -29.03 -15.90 78.30
N GLY A 77 -28.15 -14.98 78.74
CA GLY A 77 -28.34 -13.72 79.49
C GLY A 77 -27.17 -13.37 80.45
N ASN A 78 -26.80 -12.07 80.48
CA ASN A 78 -26.34 -11.19 81.58
C ASN A 78 -25.77 -11.79 82.91
N CYS A 79 -24.80 -11.20 83.63
CA CYS A 79 -24.06 -9.92 83.53
C CYS A 79 -22.93 -9.86 84.60
N GLN A 80 -22.05 -8.82 84.53
CA GLN A 80 -21.35 -8.19 85.70
C GLN A 80 -20.29 -9.04 86.47
N THR A 81 -19.28 -8.50 87.16
CA THR A 81 -18.80 -7.11 87.43
C THR A 81 -17.27 -7.12 87.72
N PHE A 82 -16.65 -5.93 87.73
CA PHE A 82 -15.39 -5.46 88.38
C PHE A 82 -14.80 -6.33 89.54
N ALA A 83 -13.52 -6.29 89.90
CA ALA A 83 -12.58 -5.15 89.93
C ALA A 83 -11.09 -5.60 90.04
N ASP A 84 -10.03 -4.77 90.00
CA ASP A 84 -9.65 -3.56 89.25
C ASP A 84 -8.18 -3.20 89.64
N MET A 85 -7.43 -2.43 88.81
CA MET A 85 -6.29 -1.63 89.32
C MET A 85 -5.91 -0.44 88.40
N GLU A 86 -5.49 0.66 89.03
CA GLU A 86 -5.20 1.99 88.47
C GLU A 86 -3.76 2.06 87.85
N ALA A 87 -3.29 3.11 87.16
CA ALA A 87 -3.78 4.49 86.97
C ALA A 87 -3.31 5.10 85.61
N MET A 88 -3.76 6.33 85.31
CA MET A 88 -3.26 7.16 84.19
C MET A 88 -2.00 7.96 84.56
N GLY A 89 -1.35 8.59 83.57
CA GLY A 89 -0.70 9.90 83.81
C GLY A 89 0.61 10.19 83.07
N SER A 90 0.54 11.14 82.14
CA SER A 90 1.66 11.86 81.51
C SER A 90 1.80 13.25 82.19
N PRO A 91 2.89 14.04 82.08
CA PRO A 91 4.34 13.76 81.98
C PRO A 91 5.22 14.67 82.92
N VAL A 92 6.57 14.60 82.80
CA VAL A 92 7.60 15.57 83.35
C VAL A 92 7.77 15.48 84.91
N PRO A 93 8.91 15.85 85.58
CA PRO A 93 10.24 16.35 85.17
C PRO A 93 11.52 15.59 85.70
N GLN A 94 12.69 15.95 85.14
CA GLN A 94 14.05 16.20 85.74
C GLN A 94 14.78 15.26 86.76
N LEU A 95 16.12 15.47 86.78
CA LEU A 95 17.17 15.01 87.74
C LEU A 95 17.68 13.55 87.53
N GLN A 96 18.97 13.33 87.23
CA GLN A 96 20.18 13.27 88.11
C GLN A 96 20.34 11.83 88.67
N GLU A 97 21.48 11.12 88.62
CA GLU A 97 22.90 11.49 88.48
C GLU A 97 23.74 10.32 87.89
N GLU A 98 24.87 10.62 87.20
CA GLU A 98 26.11 9.81 87.05
C GLU A 98 26.09 8.29 86.64
N GLN A 99 27.15 7.66 86.12
CA GLN A 99 28.56 8.01 85.89
C GLN A 99 29.12 7.23 84.66
N HIS A 100 30.26 7.66 84.08
CA HIS A 100 31.20 6.99 83.14
C HIS A 100 30.75 5.76 82.29
N SER A 101 31.00 5.63 80.98
CA SER A 101 31.74 6.41 79.95
C SER A 101 31.50 5.70 78.58
N GLU A 102 32.07 5.98 77.39
CA GLU A 102 33.16 6.87 76.92
C GLU A 102 32.98 7.14 75.40
N SER A 103 33.89 7.90 74.78
CA SER A 103 34.23 7.99 73.33
C SER A 103 33.14 7.98 72.23
N GLY A 104 33.10 9.10 71.49
CA GLY A 104 33.45 8.99 70.06
C GLY A 104 32.39 9.28 68.98
N ARG A 105 31.34 10.04 69.28
CA ARG A 105 30.41 10.65 68.28
C ARG A 105 30.81 12.12 68.00
N ASP A 106 30.44 12.81 66.91
CA ASP A 106 29.56 12.45 65.77
C ASP A 106 29.91 13.22 64.46
N SER A 107 29.05 13.10 63.44
CA SER A 107 29.16 13.75 62.10
C SER A 107 28.75 15.24 62.04
N PRO A 108 29.20 16.03 61.04
CA PRO A 108 28.91 17.47 60.92
C PRO A 108 27.90 17.86 59.82
N MET A 109 27.28 19.05 59.94
CA MET A 109 26.79 19.88 58.81
C MET A 109 26.84 21.39 59.16
N SER A 110 27.70 22.13 58.46
CA SER A 110 27.43 23.34 57.66
C SER A 110 26.15 24.16 57.93
N ASN A 111 26.11 25.51 57.91
CA ASN A 111 27.09 26.62 57.71
C ASN A 111 26.47 27.87 58.44
N SER A 112 27.08 29.03 58.68
CA SER A 112 28.32 29.74 58.27
C SER A 112 28.79 30.63 59.47
N ALA A 113 29.83 31.48 59.48
CA ALA A 113 30.67 32.10 58.43
C ALA A 113 32.12 32.36 58.92
N SER A 114 32.88 33.20 58.20
CA SER A 114 34.32 33.44 58.40
C SER A 114 34.67 34.48 59.47
N ALA A 115 35.71 34.22 60.28
CA ALA A 115 36.55 35.23 60.94
C ALA A 115 37.94 34.67 61.34
N ASN A 116 38.90 35.57 61.60
CA ASN A 116 40.29 35.26 61.97
C ASN A 116 40.46 34.71 63.40
N ALA A 117 41.54 33.97 63.64
CA ALA A 117 42.10 33.66 64.96
C ALA A 117 43.64 33.44 64.83
N ALA A 118 44.47 33.48 65.88
CA ALA A 118 44.20 33.55 67.32
C ALA A 118 45.35 34.24 68.10
N THR A 119 45.06 34.68 69.34
CA THR A 119 46.06 34.88 70.42
C THR A 119 45.48 34.52 71.78
N ASN A 120 46.30 33.89 72.62
CA ASN A 120 46.17 33.49 74.04
C ASN A 120 47.60 33.07 74.49
N SER A 121 48.04 32.90 75.75
CA SER A 121 47.54 33.00 77.14
C SER A 121 48.81 32.94 78.05
N GLU A 122 48.93 33.20 79.36
CA GLU A 122 48.09 33.67 80.50
C GLU A 122 49.08 33.93 81.69
N PHE A 123 48.80 34.63 82.81
CA PHE A 123 47.70 35.49 83.26
C PHE A 123 48.18 36.41 84.44
N VAL A 124 47.26 37.18 85.06
CA VAL A 124 47.28 37.80 86.41
C VAL A 124 48.61 38.29 87.02
N SER A 125 48.74 39.62 87.20
CA SER A 125 48.92 40.27 88.52
C SER A 125 48.68 41.80 88.46
N HIS A 126 48.47 42.42 89.64
CA HIS A 126 47.83 43.74 89.78
C HIS A 126 48.78 44.96 89.86
N ASN A 127 48.33 46.05 89.23
CA ASN A 127 48.29 47.45 89.71
C ASN A 127 49.58 48.24 90.06
N THR A 128 49.63 49.45 89.44
CA THR A 128 49.97 50.77 90.05
C THR A 128 51.40 51.35 89.95
N GLU A 129 51.44 52.54 89.32
CA GLU A 129 52.35 53.70 89.45
C GLU A 129 53.82 53.73 88.94
N LEU A 130 54.03 54.73 88.05
CA LEU A 130 55.08 55.76 88.02
C LEU A 130 56.59 55.42 87.95
N GLN A 131 57.14 55.82 86.79
CA GLN A 131 58.39 56.59 86.57
C GLN A 131 59.80 55.96 86.65
N ASP A 132 60.61 56.53 85.75
CA ASP A 132 62.06 56.69 85.73
C ASP A 132 63.03 55.52 85.35
N PHE A 133 64.16 56.00 84.82
CA PHE A 133 65.34 55.38 84.19
C PHE A 133 66.27 54.57 85.14
N PRO A 134 67.38 53.92 84.68
CA PRO A 134 67.76 53.41 83.34
C PRO A 134 68.37 51.97 83.36
N ASP A 135 68.94 51.53 82.23
CA ASP A 135 69.57 50.22 81.99
C ASP A 135 70.77 49.81 82.88
N THR A 136 70.77 48.55 83.34
CA THR A 136 71.91 47.61 83.45
C THR A 136 71.36 46.15 83.31
N ASN A 137 72.08 45.04 83.10
CA ASN A 137 73.52 44.76 83.15
C ASN A 137 73.94 43.47 82.37
N SER A 138 75.20 43.43 81.90
CA SER A 138 76.13 42.29 81.69
C SER A 138 75.67 40.83 81.44
N ASN A 139 76.19 40.23 80.36
CA ASN A 139 77.34 39.28 80.36
C ASN A 139 77.88 39.11 78.91
N ARG A 140 79.19 39.20 78.57
CA ARG A 140 80.34 38.32 78.87
C ARG A 140 80.13 36.86 78.42
N SER A 141 81.06 36.13 77.78
CA SER A 141 82.51 36.33 77.50
C SER A 141 82.99 35.26 76.47
N LEU A 142 84.12 35.30 75.74
CA LEU A 142 85.19 36.31 75.51
C LEU A 142 86.06 35.87 74.29
N LYS A 143 86.47 36.79 73.40
CA LYS A 143 87.73 36.75 72.58
C LYS A 143 88.07 38.17 72.09
N GLU A 144 89.17 38.77 72.51
CA GLU A 144 90.59 38.51 72.14
C GLU A 144 90.95 39.27 70.84
N GLU A 145 91.11 40.59 70.88
CA GLU A 145 92.30 41.35 71.35
C GLU A 145 93.54 41.25 70.44
N THR A 146 93.99 42.39 69.91
CA THR A 146 95.40 42.68 69.58
C THR A 146 95.60 44.19 69.35
N ARG A 147 96.84 44.65 69.53
CA ARG A 147 97.34 46.04 69.33
C ARG A 147 96.94 47.09 70.38
N PRO A 148 97.85 48.02 70.72
CA PRO A 148 98.51 47.85 72.01
C PRO A 148 98.61 49.10 72.90
N LEU A 149 98.84 48.88 74.18
CA LEU A 149 99.40 49.87 75.09
C LEU A 149 100.89 49.62 75.26
N SER A 150 101.71 50.68 75.10
CA SER A 150 103.14 50.67 75.40
C SER A 150 103.42 51.82 76.37
N SER A 151 103.95 51.49 77.56
CA SER A 151 104.11 52.43 78.67
C SER A 151 105.52 52.36 79.26
N THR A 152 106.51 52.71 78.44
CA THR A 152 107.93 52.73 78.83
C THR A 152 108.69 53.91 78.21
N GLU A 153 108.50 55.12 78.75
CA GLU A 153 109.54 56.16 78.61
C GLU A 153 109.64 57.08 79.82
N SER A 154 110.09 56.50 80.94
CA SER A 154 110.77 57.19 82.05
C SER A 154 112.14 57.74 81.63
N LEU A 155 112.22 58.33 80.43
CA LEU A 155 113.45 58.79 79.77
C LEU A 155 113.32 60.17 79.11
N ARG A 156 112.11 60.77 79.08
CA ARG A 156 111.98 62.23 78.89
C ARG A 156 112.38 63.04 80.15
N GLN A 157 112.98 62.40 81.15
CA GLN A 157 113.67 63.06 82.26
C GLN A 157 114.98 63.78 81.82
N LEU A 158 115.30 63.78 80.52
CA LEU A 158 116.45 64.49 79.93
C LEU A 158 116.09 65.69 79.04
N SER A 159 114.81 66.00 78.78
CA SER A 159 114.45 67.23 78.04
C SER A 159 114.17 68.42 78.97
N GLN A 160 115.25 68.97 79.51
CA GLN A 160 115.35 70.38 79.92
C GLN A 160 114.58 70.84 81.17
N GLN A 161 114.81 70.17 82.31
CA GLN A 161 115.05 70.93 83.55
C GLN A 161 116.42 71.65 83.44
N LEU A 162 116.48 72.65 82.55
CA LEU A 162 117.71 73.37 82.16
C LEU A 162 117.43 74.87 82.07
N ASN A 163 116.89 75.44 83.16
CA ASN A 163 117.05 76.83 83.55
C ASN A 163 116.40 77.03 84.93
N GLY A 164 117.22 77.17 85.98
CA GLY A 164 116.75 77.32 87.35
C GLY A 164 117.88 77.20 88.36
N LEU A 165 118.69 78.27 88.49
CA LEU A 165 119.86 78.40 89.37
C LEU A 165 121.07 77.53 88.92
N VAL A 166 122.33 77.99 88.80
CA VAL A 166 122.99 79.30 89.03
C VAL A 166 122.85 79.86 90.45
N SER A 167 123.97 79.91 91.18
CA SER A 167 124.10 80.25 92.61
C SER A 167 123.44 79.19 93.52
N GLU A 168 124.19 78.29 94.15
CA GLU A 168 125.20 78.54 95.20
C GLU A 168 124.64 79.37 96.37
N SER A 169 124.30 78.70 97.48
CA SER A 169 124.91 78.99 98.79
C SER A 169 124.50 77.97 99.86
N THR A 170 125.49 77.16 100.20
CA THR A 170 125.67 76.30 101.39
C THR A 170 124.87 76.70 102.64
N SER A 171 124.23 75.72 103.28
CA SER A 171 123.74 75.85 104.67
C SER A 171 124.87 75.67 105.69
N ALA A 172 124.89 76.50 106.74
CA ALA A 172 125.88 76.43 107.81
C ALA A 172 125.20 76.28 109.19
N PRO A 173 125.20 75.08 109.80
CA PRO A 173 124.90 74.89 111.21
C PRO A 173 126.14 75.15 112.07
N TYR A 174 125.94 75.67 113.29
CA TYR A 174 127.03 76.09 114.16
C TYR A 174 127.71 74.93 114.91
N VAL A 175 129.05 75.00 114.94
CA VAL A 175 129.99 74.72 116.05
C VAL A 175 129.30 74.70 117.44
N ASN A 176 129.59 73.80 118.40
CA ASN A 176 130.87 73.13 118.73
C ASN A 176 130.72 71.75 119.42
N GLY A 177 131.83 71.08 119.73
CA GLY A 177 131.87 69.95 120.67
C GLY A 177 133.20 69.78 121.42
N GLU A 178 133.13 69.84 122.76
CA GLU A 178 134.06 69.20 123.71
C GLU A 178 133.21 68.16 124.50
N ALA A 179 133.69 66.96 124.88
CA ALA A 179 135.01 66.35 124.72
C ALA A 179 135.00 64.80 124.72
N ALA A 180 136.07 64.23 124.14
CA ALA A 180 136.70 62.91 124.36
C ALA A 180 136.06 61.59 123.77
N PRO A 181 136.90 60.59 123.39
CA PRO A 181 136.52 59.39 122.58
C PRO A 181 136.66 58.07 123.40
N SER A 182 136.72 56.82 122.89
CA SER A 182 136.89 56.22 121.54
C SER A 182 136.45 54.73 121.53
N GLY A 183 136.52 54.01 120.40
CA GLY A 183 136.56 52.53 120.42
C GLY A 183 136.42 51.74 119.09
N GLU A 184 135.45 52.05 118.23
CA GLU A 184 134.68 50.96 117.55
C GLU A 184 134.84 50.77 116.02
N LEU A 185 135.79 51.43 115.35
CA LEU A 185 135.70 51.62 113.88
C LEU A 185 136.03 50.40 112.98
N GLU A 186 136.89 49.47 113.40
CA GLU A 186 137.56 48.56 112.46
C GLU A 186 136.72 47.33 112.04
N SER A 187 135.89 46.79 112.93
CA SER A 187 135.04 45.60 112.64
C SER A 187 134.07 45.79 111.48
N ARG A 188 133.66 47.04 111.23
CA ARG A 188 132.56 47.40 110.33
C ARG A 188 132.87 47.17 108.83
N ASN A 189 134.14 47.17 108.43
CA ASN A 189 134.52 47.06 107.02
C ASN A 189 134.51 45.62 106.49
N GLN A 190 134.77 44.62 107.33
CA GLN A 190 134.90 43.23 106.87
C GLN A 190 133.54 42.55 106.65
N GLU A 191 132.54 42.89 107.46
CA GLU A 191 131.15 42.45 107.26
C GLU A 191 130.55 42.96 105.94
N LEU A 192 130.86 44.20 105.54
CA LEU A 192 130.35 44.81 104.31
C LEU A 192 130.75 44.04 103.04
N ALA A 193 131.97 43.48 103.00
CA ALA A 193 132.43 42.68 101.86
C ALA A 193 131.71 41.32 101.77
N ALA A 194 131.52 40.64 102.90
CA ALA A 194 130.77 39.38 102.96
C ALA A 194 129.29 39.59 102.61
N ALA A 195 128.69 40.69 103.08
CA ALA A 195 127.33 41.09 102.71
C ALA A 195 127.20 41.37 101.20
N LEU A 196 128.24 41.93 100.55
CA LEU A 196 128.22 42.21 99.11
C LEU A 196 128.24 40.94 98.26
N GLU A 197 129.11 39.95 98.56
CA GLU A 197 129.11 38.68 97.82
C GLU A 197 127.84 37.85 98.09
N SER A 198 127.32 37.89 99.32
CA SER A 198 125.99 37.34 99.65
C SER A 198 124.88 38.00 98.83
N SER A 199 124.94 39.33 98.66
CA SER A 199 124.02 40.10 97.82
C SER A 199 124.14 39.74 96.33
N LYS A 200 125.35 39.49 95.80
CA LYS A 200 125.54 39.01 94.42
C LYS A 200 124.98 37.60 94.21
N LEU A 201 125.27 36.67 95.12
CA LEU A 201 124.78 35.29 95.03
C LEU A 201 123.24 35.23 95.10
N THR A 202 122.64 36.00 96.03
CA THR A 202 121.18 36.11 96.12
C THR A 202 120.57 36.79 94.91
N ASN A 203 121.17 37.84 94.34
CA ASN A 203 120.72 38.42 93.06
C ASN A 203 120.81 37.41 91.90
N SER A 204 121.87 36.59 91.81
CA SER A 204 121.97 35.55 90.79
C SER A 204 120.87 34.47 90.95
N GLN A 205 120.56 34.09 92.19
CA GLN A 205 119.46 33.17 92.51
C GLN A 205 118.08 33.80 92.27
N LEU A 206 117.94 35.12 92.42
CA LEU A 206 116.70 35.85 92.10
C LEU A 206 116.52 35.98 90.59
N ASN A 207 117.55 36.31 89.81
CA ASN A 207 117.48 36.37 88.35
C ASN A 207 117.15 34.99 87.75
N THR A 208 117.83 33.92 88.17
CA THR A 208 117.50 32.57 87.69
C THR A 208 116.08 32.13 88.04
N LYS A 209 115.52 32.57 89.17
CA LYS A 209 114.09 32.39 89.48
C LYS A 209 113.18 33.29 88.64
N LEU A 210 113.60 34.52 88.35
CA LEU A 210 112.88 35.45 87.47
C LEU A 210 112.78 34.89 86.05
N ASP A 211 113.89 34.40 85.48
CA ASP A 211 113.94 33.76 84.17
C ASP A 211 113.05 32.51 84.11
N GLN A 212 113.07 31.69 85.16
CA GLN A 212 112.16 30.52 85.30
C GLN A 212 110.69 30.93 85.38
N LEU A 213 110.35 31.97 86.15
CA LEU A 213 109.00 32.50 86.25
C LEU A 213 108.54 33.15 84.93
N VAL A 214 109.43 33.82 84.20
CA VAL A 214 109.16 34.37 82.86
C VAL A 214 108.92 33.25 81.85
N HIS A 215 109.73 32.21 81.85
CA HIS A 215 109.54 31.03 80.98
C HIS A 215 108.20 30.34 81.28
N GLN A 216 107.90 30.08 82.55
CA GLN A 216 106.60 29.52 82.97
C GLN A 216 105.43 30.43 82.59
N THR A 217 105.57 31.76 82.74
CA THR A 217 104.54 32.72 82.33
C THR A 217 104.33 32.70 80.81
N GLN A 218 105.40 32.56 80.02
CA GLN A 218 105.33 32.44 78.57
C GLN A 218 104.67 31.12 78.14
N GLU A 219 105.09 29.98 78.70
CA GLU A 219 104.49 28.66 78.42
C GLU A 219 103.00 28.63 78.77
N LEU A 220 102.61 29.18 79.93
CA LEU A 220 101.20 29.33 80.31
C LEU A 220 100.44 30.28 79.37
N THR A 221 101.08 31.34 78.87
CA THR A 221 100.46 32.28 77.91
C THR A 221 100.24 31.62 76.55
N ASP A 222 101.24 30.90 76.04
CA ASP A 222 101.15 30.19 74.76
C ASP A 222 100.16 29.03 74.83
N GLN A 223 100.11 28.30 75.95
CA GLN A 223 99.10 27.26 76.17
C GLN A 223 97.68 27.86 76.28
N LEU A 224 97.51 28.99 76.99
CA LEU A 224 96.23 29.70 77.06
C LEU A 224 95.77 30.21 75.68
N GLN A 225 96.69 30.77 74.87
CA GLN A 225 96.38 31.15 73.48
C GLN A 225 96.01 29.93 72.63
N LYS A 226 96.70 28.79 72.79
CA LYS A 226 96.41 27.55 72.08
C LYS A 226 95.01 27.03 72.45
N GLU A 227 94.69 26.96 73.73
CA GLU A 227 93.37 26.54 74.22
C GLU A 227 92.26 27.49 73.75
N ARG A 228 92.49 28.81 73.72
CA ARG A 228 91.54 29.77 73.14
C ARG A 228 91.30 29.54 71.65
N LYS A 229 92.35 29.34 70.85
CA LYS A 229 92.27 29.05 69.40
C LYS A 229 91.60 27.70 69.13
N GLU A 230 91.90 26.66 69.92
CA GLU A 230 91.21 25.38 69.83
C GLU A 230 89.72 25.49 70.21
N PHE A 231 89.40 26.22 71.27
CA PHE A 231 88.01 26.50 71.66
C PHE A 231 87.28 27.34 70.59
N GLU A 232 87.97 28.24 69.90
CA GLU A 232 87.39 29.00 68.79
C GLU A 232 87.09 28.09 67.60
N GLN A 233 88.05 27.27 67.19
CA GLN A 233 87.83 26.33 66.09
C GLN A 233 86.73 25.31 66.42
N LYS A 234 86.63 24.84 67.68
CA LYS A 234 85.53 23.99 68.16
C LYS A 234 84.19 24.74 68.06
N PHE A 235 84.09 25.92 68.65
CA PHE A 235 82.87 26.74 68.63
C PHE A 235 82.44 27.13 67.20
N SER A 236 83.35 27.49 66.30
CA SER A 236 83.02 27.80 64.90
C SER A 236 82.54 26.57 64.13
N LYS A 237 83.11 25.38 64.39
CA LYS A 237 82.64 24.12 63.78
C LYS A 237 81.25 23.73 64.29
N GLU A 238 81.03 23.84 65.60
CA GLU A 238 79.74 23.56 66.25
C GLU A 238 78.66 24.55 65.79
N GLN A 239 78.97 25.84 65.75
CA GLN A 239 78.09 26.87 65.17
C GLN A 239 77.82 26.64 63.67
N GLY A 240 78.78 26.10 62.92
CA GLY A 240 78.59 25.66 61.54
C GLY A 240 77.59 24.51 61.43
N ALA A 241 77.83 23.42 62.16
CA ALA A 241 76.95 22.25 62.20
C ALA A 241 75.52 22.60 62.66
N MET A 242 75.37 23.48 63.65
CA MET A 242 74.06 23.97 64.10
C MET A 242 73.34 24.82 63.04
N ARG A 243 74.07 25.62 62.23
CA ARG A 243 73.48 26.32 61.07
C ARG A 243 73.07 25.35 59.96
N GLU A 244 73.89 24.35 59.67
CA GLU A 244 73.57 23.32 58.68
C GLU A 244 72.35 22.51 59.10
N GLN A 245 72.26 22.09 60.36
CA GLN A 245 71.11 21.39 60.91
C GLN A 245 69.84 22.27 60.87
N LEU A 246 69.95 23.56 61.22
CA LEU A 246 68.84 24.51 61.09
C LEU A 246 68.38 24.67 59.64
N GLN A 247 69.32 24.76 58.68
CA GLN A 247 69.02 24.86 57.26
C GLN A 247 68.30 23.61 56.74
N VAL A 248 68.74 22.41 57.15
CA VAL A 248 68.07 21.14 56.83
C VAL A 248 66.67 21.08 57.43
N HIS A 249 66.48 21.52 58.68
CA HIS A 249 65.15 21.58 59.31
C HIS A 249 64.22 22.57 58.58
N ILE A 250 64.72 23.76 58.20
CA ILE A 250 63.95 24.74 57.41
C ILE A 250 63.54 24.13 56.06
N GLN A 251 64.44 23.44 55.36
CA GLN A 251 64.13 22.80 54.09
C GLN A 251 63.13 21.64 54.24
N THR A 252 63.27 20.83 55.30
CA THR A 252 62.34 19.72 55.61
C THR A 252 60.94 20.25 55.97
N ILE A 253 60.85 21.31 56.78
CA ILE A 253 59.58 21.99 57.07
C ILE A 253 58.98 22.57 55.78
N GLY A 254 59.79 23.17 54.91
CA GLY A 254 59.35 23.65 53.60
C GLY A 254 58.69 22.56 52.76
N ILE A 255 59.36 21.41 52.61
CA ILE A 255 58.85 20.24 51.88
C ILE A 255 57.55 19.73 52.50
N LEU A 256 57.49 19.53 53.82
CA LEU A 256 56.29 19.06 54.51
C LEU A 256 55.13 20.05 54.41
N VAL A 257 55.39 21.36 54.32
CA VAL A 257 54.36 22.39 54.11
C VAL A 257 53.86 22.39 52.67
N SER A 258 54.72 22.22 51.65
CA SER A 258 54.27 22.04 50.27
C SER A 258 53.49 20.73 50.09
N GLU A 259 54.00 19.60 50.57
CA GLU A 259 53.30 18.31 50.52
C GLU A 259 51.95 18.36 51.22
N LYS A 260 51.87 18.98 52.41
CA LYS A 260 50.60 19.21 53.10
C LYS A 260 49.64 20.07 52.28
N SER A 261 50.13 21.14 51.65
CA SER A 261 49.30 22.02 50.83
C SER A 261 48.78 21.30 49.58
N GLU A 262 49.63 20.54 48.89
CA GLU A 262 49.27 19.73 47.72
C GLU A 262 48.26 18.63 48.08
N LEU A 263 48.50 17.88 49.16
CA LEU A 263 47.57 16.88 49.67
C LEU A 263 46.23 17.49 50.11
N GLN A 264 46.24 18.66 50.73
CA GLN A 264 45.02 19.37 51.13
C GLN A 264 44.22 19.86 49.91
N THR A 265 44.89 20.37 48.87
CA THR A 265 44.25 20.74 47.60
C THR A 265 43.70 19.51 46.87
N ALA A 266 44.45 18.42 46.80
CA ALA A 266 44.02 17.16 46.18
C ALA A 266 42.83 16.53 46.94
N LEU A 267 42.82 16.59 48.28
CA LEU A 267 41.70 16.15 49.11
C LEU A 267 40.46 17.02 48.87
N GLN A 268 40.60 18.34 48.79
CA GLN A 268 39.48 19.24 48.51
C GLN A 268 38.91 18.98 47.10
N TYR A 269 39.75 18.83 46.08
CA TYR A 269 39.34 18.52 44.72
C TYR A 269 38.63 17.16 44.63
N THR A 270 39.17 16.11 45.25
CA THR A 270 38.55 14.77 45.26
C THR A 270 37.24 14.74 46.05
N GLN A 271 37.12 15.47 47.17
CA GLN A 271 35.84 15.64 47.87
C GLN A 271 34.81 16.40 47.01
N GLN A 272 35.21 17.43 46.27
CA GLN A 272 34.31 18.17 45.38
C GLN A 272 33.84 17.29 44.21
N ALA A 273 34.75 16.55 43.58
CA ALA A 273 34.42 15.59 42.53
C ALA A 273 33.50 14.46 43.04
N ALA A 274 33.71 13.97 44.27
CA ALA A 274 32.84 12.98 44.90
C ALA A 274 31.43 13.55 45.13
N ARG A 275 31.29 14.76 45.71
CA ARG A 275 30.00 15.43 45.89
C ARG A 275 29.25 15.63 44.57
N GLN A 276 29.97 16.06 43.51
CA GLN A 276 29.39 16.20 42.17
C GLN A 276 28.90 14.85 41.62
N LYS A 277 29.67 13.77 41.81
CA LYS A 277 29.26 12.43 41.37
C LYS A 277 28.09 11.85 42.17
N THR A 278 27.94 12.21 43.44
CA THR A 278 26.71 11.91 44.22
C THR A 278 25.50 12.64 43.62
N ALA A 279 25.60 13.94 43.36
CA ALA A 279 24.51 14.72 42.76
C ALA A 279 24.12 14.21 41.36
N GLU A 280 25.10 13.84 40.52
CA GLU A 280 24.86 13.16 39.23
C GLU A 280 24.14 11.81 39.40
N ALA A 281 24.46 11.04 40.44
CA ALA A 281 23.81 9.77 40.73
C ALA A 281 22.36 9.96 41.24
N GLU A 282 22.11 11.00 42.03
CA GLU A 282 20.78 11.38 42.52
C GLU A 282 19.88 11.84 41.36
N ASP A 283 20.37 12.71 40.46
CA ASP A 283 19.66 13.09 39.23
C ASP A 283 19.36 11.87 38.34
N LEU A 284 20.35 10.99 38.11
CA LEU A 284 20.13 9.74 37.37
C LEU A 284 19.10 8.81 38.04
N ASN A 285 19.03 8.78 39.37
CA ASN A 285 18.01 8.02 40.10
C ASN A 285 16.62 8.67 39.97
N ASN A 286 16.53 9.99 40.06
CA ASN A 286 15.28 10.73 39.89
C ASN A 286 14.72 10.53 38.47
N ARG A 287 15.56 10.68 37.44
CA ARG A 287 15.20 10.37 36.04
C ARG A 287 14.75 8.91 35.87
N LEU A 288 15.41 7.96 36.52
CA LEU A 288 15.00 6.54 36.50
C LEU A 288 13.63 6.34 37.17
N GLN A 289 13.33 7.05 38.25
CA GLN A 289 12.04 6.99 38.93
C GLN A 289 10.91 7.59 38.09
N THR A 290 11.13 8.74 37.44
CA THR A 290 10.19 9.33 36.47
C THR A 290 9.95 8.38 35.28
N MET A 291 11.00 7.72 34.77
CA MET A 291 10.86 6.76 33.67
C MET A 291 10.09 5.51 34.10
N LYS A 292 10.27 5.00 35.33
CA LYS A 292 9.44 3.92 35.89
C LYS A 292 7.97 4.31 35.98
N GLN A 293 7.67 5.52 36.49
CA GLN A 293 6.30 6.04 36.54
C GLN A 293 5.67 6.14 35.14
N ARG A 294 6.42 6.65 34.15
CA ARG A 294 6.00 6.74 32.75
C ARG A 294 5.75 5.36 32.13
N VAL A 295 6.56 4.35 32.45
CA VAL A 295 6.32 2.96 32.02
C VAL A 295 5.02 2.42 32.60
N SER A 296 4.77 2.58 33.90
CA SER A 296 3.51 2.11 34.50
C SER A 296 2.26 2.85 34.02
N GLU A 297 2.38 4.13 33.62
CA GLU A 297 1.30 4.82 32.92
C GLU A 297 1.09 4.30 31.48
N LEU A 298 2.17 4.00 30.75
CA LEU A 298 2.08 3.38 29.43
C LEU A 298 1.46 1.97 29.52
N GLU A 299 1.77 1.18 30.53
CA GLU A 299 1.13 -0.11 30.81
C GLU A 299 -0.38 0.05 31.10
N ARG A 300 -0.75 1.04 31.93
CA ARG A 300 -2.16 1.36 32.23
C ARG A 300 -2.94 1.82 30.99
N THR A 301 -2.36 2.67 30.16
CA THR A 301 -2.99 3.15 28.91
C THR A 301 -3.06 2.04 27.87
N LEU A 302 -2.03 1.20 27.70
CA LEU A 302 -2.05 0.02 26.85
C LEU A 302 -3.15 -0.97 27.27
N SER A 303 -3.30 -1.22 28.57
CA SER A 303 -4.39 -2.04 29.12
C SER A 303 -5.77 -1.45 28.79
N THR A 304 -5.93 -0.13 28.94
CA THR A 304 -7.17 0.60 28.63
C THR A 304 -7.50 0.57 27.12
N VAL A 305 -6.50 0.73 26.26
CA VAL A 305 -6.67 0.59 24.80
C VAL A 305 -7.00 -0.87 24.43
N SER A 306 -6.43 -1.86 25.11
CA SER A 306 -6.75 -3.28 24.88
C SER A 306 -8.19 -3.63 25.29
N THR A 307 -8.74 -3.05 26.35
CA THR A 307 -10.15 -3.26 26.73
C THR A 307 -11.09 -2.53 25.77
N GLN A 308 -10.76 -1.31 25.35
CA GLN A 308 -11.50 -0.58 24.31
C GLN A 308 -11.50 -1.32 22.97
N GLN A 309 -10.35 -1.84 22.51
CA GLN A 309 -10.27 -2.67 21.30
C GLN A 309 -11.20 -3.89 21.40
N LYS A 310 -11.17 -4.62 22.53
CA LYS A 310 -12.05 -5.78 22.77
C LYS A 310 -13.54 -5.39 22.85
N GLN A 311 -13.87 -4.13 23.14
CA GLN A 311 -15.24 -3.62 23.07
C GLN A 311 -15.65 -3.31 21.63
N PHE A 312 -14.82 -2.61 20.86
CA PHE A 312 -15.07 -2.37 19.43
C PHE A 312 -15.14 -3.67 18.63
N GLU A 313 -14.31 -4.67 18.94
CA GLU A 313 -14.39 -6.01 18.33
C GLU A 313 -15.67 -6.78 18.65
N ARG A 314 -16.40 -6.44 19.73
CA ARG A 314 -17.73 -6.99 20.03
C ARG A 314 -18.80 -6.23 19.24
N GLN A 315 -18.77 -4.90 19.31
CA GLN A 315 -19.69 -4.03 18.58
C GLN A 315 -19.65 -4.28 17.07
N ASN A 316 -18.46 -4.48 16.49
CA ASN A 316 -18.34 -4.83 15.07
C ASN A 316 -18.95 -6.20 14.74
N LYS A 317 -18.83 -7.19 15.64
CA LYS A 317 -19.49 -8.52 15.51
C LYS A 317 -20.98 -8.48 15.79
N GLU A 318 -21.49 -7.42 16.41
CA GLU A 318 -22.93 -7.16 16.57
C GLU A 318 -23.47 -6.50 15.29
N LEU A 319 -22.80 -5.45 14.79
CA LEU A 319 -23.11 -4.81 13.51
C LEU A 319 -23.01 -5.77 12.31
N GLU A 320 -22.06 -6.71 12.30
CA GLU A 320 -21.98 -7.77 11.27
C GLU A 320 -23.21 -8.69 11.28
N LYS A 321 -23.73 -9.06 12.46
CA LYS A 321 -24.96 -9.84 12.58
C LYS A 321 -26.18 -9.03 12.18
N GLU A 322 -26.26 -7.76 12.59
CA GLU A 322 -27.36 -6.87 12.20
C GLU A 322 -27.42 -6.68 10.68
N ARG A 323 -26.26 -6.43 10.04
CA ARG A 323 -26.11 -6.39 8.58
C ARG A 323 -26.60 -7.68 7.92
N ASP A 324 -26.23 -8.85 8.44
CA ASP A 324 -26.58 -10.12 7.81
C ASP A 324 -28.04 -10.53 8.10
N ASN A 325 -28.60 -10.16 9.26
CA ASN A 325 -30.03 -10.22 9.53
C ASN A 325 -30.83 -9.31 8.57
N LEU A 326 -30.38 -8.08 8.35
CA LEU A 326 -31.00 -7.14 7.40
C LEU A 326 -30.91 -7.65 5.96
N ARG A 327 -29.82 -8.33 5.56
CA ARG A 327 -29.71 -9.00 4.25
C ARG A 327 -30.72 -10.13 4.11
N LEU A 328 -30.91 -10.96 5.14
CA LEU A 328 -31.93 -12.01 5.14
C LEU A 328 -33.34 -11.43 5.07
N GLU A 329 -33.60 -10.32 5.77
CA GLU A 329 -34.89 -9.62 5.72
C GLU A 329 -35.15 -8.96 4.35
N VAL A 330 -34.14 -8.37 3.71
CA VAL A 330 -34.25 -7.86 2.33
C VAL A 330 -34.55 -8.99 1.34
N LEU A 331 -33.92 -10.16 1.48
CA LEU A 331 -34.24 -11.34 0.66
C LEU A 331 -35.68 -11.82 0.89
N ARG A 332 -36.13 -11.86 2.15
CA ARG A 332 -37.51 -12.23 2.53
C ARG A 332 -38.54 -11.26 1.94
N LEU A 333 -38.28 -9.96 2.01
CA LEU A 333 -39.14 -8.92 1.43
C LEU A 333 -39.13 -8.95 -0.11
N ASN A 334 -38.00 -9.24 -0.74
CA ASN A 334 -37.91 -9.39 -2.19
C ASN A 334 -38.75 -10.59 -2.67
N ASN A 335 -38.63 -11.75 -2.00
CA ASN A 335 -39.45 -12.93 -2.32
C ASN A 335 -40.96 -12.63 -2.21
N LEU A 336 -41.40 -11.96 -1.13
CA LEU A 336 -42.79 -11.53 -0.99
C LEU A 336 -43.22 -10.50 -2.06
N SER A 337 -42.29 -9.64 -2.53
CA SER A 337 -42.59 -8.73 -3.64
C SER A 337 -42.74 -9.47 -4.97
N GLU A 338 -41.96 -10.52 -5.23
CA GLU A 338 -42.13 -11.35 -6.43
C GLU A 338 -43.40 -12.21 -6.34
N GLU A 339 -43.72 -12.81 -5.19
CA GLU A 339 -44.99 -13.49 -4.95
C GLU A 339 -46.20 -12.55 -5.18
N SER A 340 -46.12 -11.30 -4.72
CA SER A 340 -47.16 -10.30 -4.94
C SER A 340 -47.27 -9.84 -6.39
N LYS A 341 -46.15 -9.68 -7.12
CA LYS A 341 -46.14 -9.42 -8.56
C LYS A 341 -46.75 -10.60 -9.35
N GLN A 342 -46.38 -11.83 -9.00
CA GLN A 342 -46.90 -13.05 -9.59
C GLN A 342 -48.42 -13.12 -9.45
N GLN A 343 -48.95 -12.96 -8.23
CA GLN A 343 -50.39 -12.89 -7.96
C GLN A 343 -51.07 -11.75 -8.74
N SER A 344 -50.44 -10.58 -8.85
CA SER A 344 -50.97 -9.46 -9.63
C SER A 344 -51.01 -9.77 -11.13
N SER A 345 -50.04 -10.51 -11.67
CA SER A 345 -50.02 -10.95 -13.07
C SER A 345 -51.09 -12.02 -13.34
N GLU A 346 -51.27 -12.98 -12.44
CA GLU A 346 -52.31 -14.03 -12.53
C GLU A 346 -53.72 -13.44 -12.48
N LEU A 347 -53.97 -12.46 -11.60
CA LEU A 347 -55.24 -11.73 -11.56
C LEU A 347 -55.46 -10.87 -12.81
N SER A 348 -54.40 -10.30 -13.39
CA SER A 348 -54.48 -9.53 -14.64
C SER A 348 -54.78 -10.43 -15.84
N GLU A 349 -54.19 -11.62 -15.90
CA GLU A 349 -54.49 -12.66 -16.90
C GLU A 349 -55.93 -13.17 -16.77
N GLN A 350 -56.40 -13.44 -15.55
CA GLN A 350 -57.80 -13.83 -15.30
C GLN A 350 -58.78 -12.73 -15.75
N LEU A 351 -58.49 -11.46 -15.49
CA LEU A 351 -59.29 -10.34 -15.98
C LEU A 351 -59.23 -10.21 -17.52
N ARG A 352 -58.07 -10.44 -18.13
CA ARG A 352 -57.90 -10.49 -19.60
C ARG A 352 -58.77 -11.58 -20.21
N GLN A 353 -58.71 -12.80 -19.66
CA GLN A 353 -59.50 -13.94 -20.12
C GLN A 353 -61.01 -13.67 -19.96
N ILE A 354 -61.47 -13.26 -18.78
CA ILE A 354 -62.88 -12.91 -18.53
C ILE A 354 -63.36 -11.81 -19.49
N THR A 355 -62.49 -10.88 -19.88
CA THR A 355 -62.81 -9.82 -20.87
C THR A 355 -62.97 -10.39 -22.29
N GLN A 356 -62.08 -11.30 -22.70
CA GLN A 356 -62.18 -12.02 -23.97
C GLN A 356 -63.41 -12.94 -24.01
N ASP A 357 -63.68 -13.70 -22.94
CA ASP A 357 -64.87 -14.56 -22.82
C ASP A 357 -66.16 -13.73 -22.92
N ASN A 358 -66.19 -12.53 -22.31
CA ASN A 358 -67.31 -11.59 -22.46
C ASN A 358 -67.43 -11.02 -23.88
N ALA A 359 -66.32 -10.82 -24.60
CA ALA A 359 -66.36 -10.40 -26.00
C ALA A 359 -66.89 -11.53 -26.90
N ALA A 360 -66.40 -12.76 -26.71
CA ALA A 360 -66.87 -13.95 -27.41
C ALA A 360 -68.36 -14.22 -27.16
N MET A 361 -68.83 -14.19 -25.91
CA MET A 361 -70.26 -14.32 -25.60
C MET A 361 -71.11 -13.19 -26.19
N ARG A 362 -70.59 -11.97 -26.35
CA ARG A 362 -71.31 -10.89 -27.06
C ARG A 362 -71.41 -11.17 -28.55
N LEU A 363 -70.38 -11.71 -29.18
CA LEU A 363 -70.43 -12.13 -30.58
C LEU A 363 -71.40 -13.30 -30.76
N GLU A 364 -71.36 -14.31 -29.88
CA GLU A 364 -72.31 -15.42 -29.90
C GLU A 364 -73.76 -14.94 -29.68
N VAL A 365 -74.02 -14.04 -28.72
CA VAL A 365 -75.35 -13.44 -28.52
C VAL A 365 -75.83 -12.67 -29.75
N ASN A 366 -74.94 -11.94 -30.44
CA ASN A 366 -75.28 -11.26 -31.69
C ASN A 366 -75.58 -12.25 -32.83
N ASP A 367 -74.85 -13.35 -32.94
CA ASP A 367 -75.09 -14.37 -33.96
C ASP A 367 -76.32 -15.24 -33.65
N LEU A 368 -76.59 -15.52 -32.37
CA LEU A 368 -77.84 -16.11 -31.91
C LEU A 368 -79.02 -15.17 -32.15
N HIS A 369 -78.83 -13.85 -32.06
CA HIS A 369 -79.86 -12.87 -32.41
C HIS A 369 -80.18 -12.91 -33.91
N LYS A 370 -79.16 -12.85 -34.79
CA LYS A 370 -79.35 -13.03 -36.25
C LYS A 370 -80.01 -14.37 -36.59
N ARG A 371 -79.58 -15.45 -35.93
CA ARG A 371 -80.18 -16.79 -36.10
C ARG A 371 -81.61 -16.85 -35.57
N LEU A 372 -81.95 -16.12 -34.52
CA LEU A 372 -83.32 -15.99 -34.02
C LEU A 372 -84.19 -15.19 -34.99
N GLU A 373 -83.70 -14.06 -35.52
CA GLU A 373 -84.40 -13.30 -36.58
C GLU A 373 -84.66 -14.19 -37.81
N MET A 374 -83.66 -14.97 -38.26
CA MET A 374 -83.83 -15.95 -39.33
C MET A 374 -84.76 -17.10 -38.94
N ALA A 375 -84.74 -17.58 -37.70
CA ALA A 375 -85.56 -18.68 -37.22
C ALA A 375 -87.02 -18.25 -37.03
N ASP A 376 -87.29 -17.01 -36.60
CA ASP A 376 -88.63 -16.42 -36.57
C ASP A 376 -89.14 -16.20 -37.99
N LEU A 377 -88.29 -15.76 -38.93
CA LEU A 377 -88.63 -15.69 -40.35
C LEU A 377 -88.96 -17.08 -40.94
N MET A 378 -88.21 -18.11 -40.56
CA MET A 378 -88.51 -19.50 -40.94
C MET A 378 -89.70 -20.08 -40.20
N LEU A 379 -89.97 -19.74 -38.93
CA LEU A 379 -91.16 -20.16 -38.20
C LEU A 379 -92.42 -19.47 -38.77
N GLN A 380 -92.30 -18.26 -39.29
CA GLN A 380 -93.35 -17.60 -40.07
C GLN A 380 -93.61 -18.33 -41.42
N GLN A 381 -92.63 -19.08 -41.95
CA GLN A 381 -92.81 -19.96 -43.10
C GLN A 381 -93.34 -21.36 -42.70
N TYR A 382 -92.77 -22.00 -41.68
CA TYR A 382 -93.13 -23.35 -41.20
C TYR A 382 -94.42 -23.40 -40.39
N SER A 383 -94.90 -22.29 -39.83
CA SER A 383 -96.30 -22.19 -39.37
C SER A 383 -97.32 -22.30 -40.51
N SER A 384 -96.87 -22.23 -41.77
CA SER A 384 -97.65 -22.60 -42.96
C SER A 384 -97.48 -24.08 -43.37
N GLN A 385 -96.49 -24.81 -42.84
CA GLN A 385 -96.14 -26.18 -43.21
C GLN A 385 -95.47 -26.95 -42.05
N SER A 386 -96.25 -27.73 -41.29
CA SER A 386 -95.75 -28.52 -40.16
C SER A 386 -96.37 -29.92 -40.13
N ASP A 387 -95.62 -30.93 -40.57
CA ASP A 387 -95.81 -32.34 -40.21
C ASP A 387 -94.57 -33.17 -40.64
N TYR A 388 -93.71 -33.59 -39.71
CA TYR A 388 -92.70 -34.62 -39.98
C TYR A 388 -92.26 -35.42 -38.72
N PRO A 389 -92.08 -36.76 -38.77
CA PRO A 389 -92.12 -37.56 -37.54
C PRO A 389 -90.77 -37.79 -36.83
N GLY A 390 -89.65 -37.45 -37.46
CA GLY A 390 -88.30 -37.84 -37.01
C GLY A 390 -87.79 -37.15 -35.73
N PHE A 391 -88.53 -36.19 -35.19
CA PHE A 391 -88.12 -35.37 -34.04
C PHE A 391 -88.02 -36.17 -32.74
N ASN A 392 -89.03 -36.98 -32.42
CA ASN A 392 -89.20 -37.57 -31.09
C ASN A 392 -88.06 -38.54 -30.69
N GLN A 393 -87.57 -39.35 -31.63
CA GLN A 393 -86.54 -40.35 -31.33
C GLN A 393 -85.17 -39.73 -30.98
N LYS A 394 -84.88 -38.52 -31.49
CA LYS A 394 -83.63 -37.81 -31.15
C LYS A 394 -83.71 -37.08 -29.81
N VAL A 395 -84.92 -36.71 -29.36
CA VAL A 395 -85.16 -36.14 -28.02
C VAL A 395 -84.91 -37.19 -26.93
N GLU A 396 -85.28 -38.45 -27.17
CA GLU A 396 -85.19 -39.52 -26.17
C GLU A 396 -83.73 -39.84 -25.77
N MET A 397 -82.81 -39.99 -26.74
CA MET A 397 -81.38 -40.21 -26.45
C MET A 397 -80.73 -39.04 -25.69
N LEU A 398 -81.12 -37.80 -26.00
CA LEU A 398 -80.60 -36.60 -25.33
C LEU A 398 -81.04 -36.52 -23.85
N LEU A 399 -82.18 -37.12 -23.49
CA LEU A 399 -82.63 -37.21 -22.10
C LEU A 399 -81.80 -38.22 -21.28
N GLU A 400 -81.39 -39.35 -21.88
CA GLU A 400 -80.53 -40.33 -21.22
C GLU A 400 -79.11 -39.79 -20.99
N GLU A 401 -78.52 -39.15 -21.99
CA GLU A 401 -77.19 -38.52 -21.89
C GLU A 401 -77.18 -37.41 -20.82
N LYS A 402 -78.21 -36.55 -20.83
CA LYS A 402 -78.44 -35.54 -19.80
C LYS A 402 -78.47 -36.17 -18.39
N GLN A 403 -79.23 -37.24 -18.19
CA GLN A 403 -79.35 -37.89 -16.88
C GLN A 403 -78.00 -38.46 -16.38
N GLN A 404 -77.17 -39.01 -17.28
CA GLN A 404 -75.81 -39.43 -16.92
C GLN A 404 -74.93 -38.24 -16.50
N LEU A 405 -74.99 -37.12 -17.23
CA LEU A 405 -74.22 -35.91 -16.90
C LEU A 405 -74.67 -35.29 -15.56
N GLU A 406 -75.98 -35.25 -15.29
CA GLU A 406 -76.52 -34.82 -13.98
C GLU A 406 -76.00 -35.70 -12.83
N SER A 407 -75.91 -37.02 -13.02
CA SER A 407 -75.37 -37.93 -12.01
C SER A 407 -73.87 -37.70 -11.70
N ARG A 408 -73.05 -37.43 -12.72
CA ARG A 408 -71.62 -37.10 -12.55
C ARG A 408 -71.44 -35.72 -11.91
N ASN A 409 -72.28 -34.75 -12.28
CA ASN A 409 -72.26 -33.42 -11.70
C ASN A 409 -72.55 -33.46 -10.19
N HIS A 410 -73.55 -34.26 -9.77
CA HIS A 410 -73.87 -34.45 -8.35
C HIS A 410 -72.69 -35.01 -7.53
N GLN A 411 -71.97 -36.01 -8.05
CA GLN A 411 -70.78 -36.57 -7.40
C GLN A 411 -69.63 -35.55 -7.27
N LEU A 412 -69.43 -34.71 -8.28
CA LEU A 412 -68.44 -33.62 -8.23
C LEU A 412 -68.85 -32.54 -7.21
N LEU A 413 -70.13 -32.17 -7.13
CA LEU A 413 -70.65 -31.23 -6.14
C LEU A 413 -70.48 -31.76 -4.70
N GLU A 414 -70.71 -33.05 -4.47
CA GLU A 414 -70.49 -33.68 -3.17
C GLU A 414 -68.99 -33.68 -2.78
N SER A 415 -68.10 -34.02 -3.71
CA SER A 415 -66.64 -33.94 -3.50
C SER A 415 -66.17 -32.50 -3.18
N ILE A 416 -66.69 -31.51 -3.91
CA ILE A 416 -66.41 -30.09 -3.67
C ILE A 416 -66.95 -29.64 -2.31
N ALA A 417 -68.09 -30.17 -1.85
CA ALA A 417 -68.62 -29.88 -0.51
C ALA A 417 -67.73 -30.48 0.59
N GLN A 418 -67.26 -31.72 0.42
CA GLN A 418 -66.32 -32.37 1.35
C GLN A 418 -65.03 -31.55 1.48
N LEU A 419 -64.36 -31.24 0.36
CA LEU A 419 -63.14 -30.42 0.34
C LEU A 419 -63.31 -29.03 0.97
N LYS A 420 -64.48 -28.39 0.81
CA LYS A 420 -64.80 -27.11 1.50
C LYS A 420 -64.85 -27.31 3.02
N THR A 421 -65.54 -28.33 3.50
CA THR A 421 -65.61 -28.62 4.95
C THR A 421 -64.25 -29.01 5.55
N GLU A 422 -63.38 -29.71 4.82
CA GLU A 422 -62.01 -29.97 5.27
C GLU A 422 -61.19 -28.68 5.35
N ARG A 423 -61.20 -27.84 4.31
CA ARG A 423 -60.55 -26.52 4.31
C ARG A 423 -60.99 -25.69 5.51
N ASP A 424 -62.29 -25.59 5.76
CA ASP A 424 -62.84 -24.75 6.83
C ASP A 424 -62.40 -25.26 8.21
N ARG A 425 -62.34 -26.58 8.40
CA ARG A 425 -61.81 -27.23 9.60
C ARG A 425 -60.30 -27.05 9.81
N TYR A 426 -59.53 -26.85 8.73
CA TYR A 426 -58.12 -26.42 8.83
C TYR A 426 -58.00 -24.94 9.20
N VAL A 427 -58.85 -24.07 8.64
CA VAL A 427 -58.90 -22.64 9.00
C VAL A 427 -59.28 -22.46 10.47
N GLU A 428 -60.29 -23.17 10.97
CA GLU A 428 -60.67 -23.18 12.39
C GLU A 428 -59.48 -23.54 13.30
N ARG A 429 -58.76 -24.64 12.98
CA ARG A 429 -57.59 -25.08 13.74
C ARG A 429 -56.47 -24.04 13.77
N ILE A 430 -56.16 -23.42 12.62
CA ILE A 430 -55.13 -22.37 12.54
C ILE A 430 -55.55 -21.14 13.36
N GLN A 431 -56.84 -20.80 13.41
CA GLN A 431 -57.34 -19.74 14.30
C GLN A 431 -57.27 -20.11 15.78
N GLU A 432 -57.50 -21.38 16.14
CA GLU A 432 -57.36 -21.87 17.52
C GLU A 432 -55.89 -21.87 17.98
N GLU A 433 -54.99 -22.40 17.17
CA GLU A 433 -53.54 -22.33 17.41
C GLU A 433 -53.07 -20.87 17.51
N GLY A 434 -53.56 -19.99 16.62
CA GLY A 434 -53.30 -18.55 16.66
C GLY A 434 -53.79 -17.87 17.93
N ARG A 435 -54.97 -18.24 18.45
CA ARG A 435 -55.47 -17.79 19.77
C ARG A 435 -54.56 -18.26 20.90
N VAL A 436 -54.20 -19.54 20.95
CA VAL A 436 -53.30 -20.08 21.99
C VAL A 436 -51.93 -19.41 21.99
N TRP A 437 -51.36 -19.12 20.81
CA TRP A 437 -50.10 -18.37 20.70
C TRP A 437 -50.25 -16.91 21.14
N LYS A 438 -51.36 -16.25 20.81
CA LYS A 438 -51.66 -14.89 21.28
C LYS A 438 -51.75 -14.84 22.80
N ASP A 439 -52.58 -15.68 23.41
CA ASP A 439 -52.82 -15.71 24.86
C ASP A 439 -51.51 -15.97 25.63
N LYS A 440 -50.66 -16.87 25.10
CA LYS A 440 -49.33 -17.16 25.65
C LYS A 440 -48.35 -15.97 25.52
N THR A 441 -48.42 -15.21 24.43
CA THR A 441 -47.63 -13.98 24.26
C THR A 441 -48.09 -12.88 25.22
N GLU A 442 -49.40 -12.69 25.39
CA GLU A 442 -49.96 -11.73 26.37
C GLU A 442 -49.62 -12.13 27.81
N GLN A 443 -49.62 -13.43 28.15
CA GLN A 443 -49.18 -13.93 29.45
C GLN A 443 -47.70 -13.66 29.73
N LEU A 444 -46.81 -13.84 28.73
CA LEU A 444 -45.39 -13.51 28.86
C LEU A 444 -45.16 -12.01 28.99
N LEU A 445 -45.90 -11.18 28.24
CA LEU A 445 -45.86 -9.73 28.34
C LEU A 445 -46.25 -9.25 29.75
N ALA A 446 -47.31 -9.82 30.32
CA ALA A 446 -47.75 -9.53 31.69
C ALA A 446 -46.69 -9.91 32.75
N GLN A 447 -46.02 -11.05 32.60
CA GLN A 447 -44.90 -11.42 33.49
C GLN A 447 -43.72 -10.44 33.39
N VAL A 448 -43.35 -10.01 32.18
CA VAL A 448 -42.30 -9.00 31.98
C VAL A 448 -42.70 -7.66 32.60
N SER A 449 -43.96 -7.24 32.50
CA SER A 449 -44.47 -6.02 33.15
C SER A 449 -44.34 -6.09 34.68
N LEU A 450 -44.78 -7.20 35.29
CA LEU A 450 -44.67 -7.38 36.75
C LEU A 450 -43.21 -7.35 37.24
N VAL A 451 -42.29 -8.02 36.53
CA VAL A 451 -40.86 -7.99 36.84
C VAL A 451 -40.25 -6.60 36.66
N ALA A 452 -40.70 -5.81 35.67
CA ALA A 452 -40.28 -4.43 35.50
C ALA A 452 -40.77 -3.54 36.66
N GLU A 453 -42.02 -3.67 37.08
CA GLU A 453 -42.54 -2.94 38.25
C GLU A 453 -41.83 -3.36 39.56
N GLU A 454 -41.51 -4.64 39.75
CA GLU A 454 -40.71 -5.11 40.88
C GLU A 454 -39.28 -4.55 40.87
N ARG A 455 -38.64 -4.49 39.70
CA ARG A 455 -37.33 -3.82 39.54
C ARG A 455 -37.43 -2.35 39.98
N ASP A 456 -38.47 -1.65 39.54
CA ASP A 456 -38.60 -0.21 39.79
C ASP A 456 -38.95 0.10 41.25
N ARG A 457 -39.76 -0.75 41.90
CA ARG A 457 -39.95 -0.75 43.36
C ARG A 457 -38.63 -0.95 44.12
N ASN A 458 -37.77 -1.86 43.66
CA ASN A 458 -36.46 -2.09 44.27
C ASN A 458 -35.50 -0.90 44.06
N ILE A 459 -35.50 -0.27 42.87
CA ILE A 459 -34.69 0.94 42.59
C ILE A 459 -35.09 2.08 43.54
N ASN A 460 -36.38 2.35 43.68
CA ASN A 460 -36.89 3.37 44.60
C ASN A 460 -36.48 3.07 46.05
N ARG A 461 -36.56 1.80 46.48
CA ARG A 461 -36.19 1.39 47.83
C ARG A 461 -34.68 1.50 48.12
N VAL A 462 -33.82 1.36 47.11
CA VAL A 462 -32.38 1.64 47.25
C VAL A 462 -32.15 3.14 47.46
N GLN A 463 -32.80 3.99 46.67
CA GLN A 463 -32.65 5.46 46.77
C GLN A 463 -33.09 5.99 48.14
N GLU A 464 -34.19 5.46 48.72
CA GLU A 464 -34.62 5.78 50.09
C GLU A 464 -33.55 5.45 51.15
N LEU A 465 -32.88 4.30 51.01
CA LEU A 465 -31.85 3.86 51.94
C LEU A 465 -30.56 4.68 51.80
N GLU A 466 -30.19 5.04 50.57
CA GLU A 466 -29.04 5.93 50.30
C GLU A 466 -29.24 7.32 50.91
N ALA A 467 -30.44 7.89 50.79
CA ALA A 467 -30.79 9.17 51.42
C ALA A 467 -30.67 9.13 52.95
N SER A 468 -31.23 8.09 53.59
CA SER A 468 -31.18 7.92 55.05
C SER A 468 -29.73 7.78 55.58
N ILE A 469 -28.84 7.14 54.81
CA ILE A 469 -27.41 7.02 55.15
C ILE A 469 -26.69 8.38 55.12
N VAL A 470 -27.13 9.33 54.29
CA VAL A 470 -26.57 10.70 54.25
C VAL A 470 -27.00 11.51 55.48
N GLU A 471 -28.27 11.45 55.86
CA GLU A 471 -28.80 12.17 57.04
C GLU A 471 -28.11 11.73 58.35
N LEU A 472 -27.88 10.43 58.52
CA LEU A 472 -27.19 9.87 59.68
C LEU A 472 -25.72 10.28 59.78
N LYS A 473 -25.06 10.61 58.66
CA LYS A 473 -23.68 11.13 58.67
C LYS A 473 -23.61 12.58 59.11
N ASN A 474 -24.58 13.40 58.69
CA ASN A 474 -24.60 14.83 59.01
C ASN A 474 -24.89 15.09 60.49
N THR A 475 -25.77 14.31 61.12
CA THR A 475 -26.08 14.45 62.56
C THR A 475 -24.92 14.08 63.47
N ALA A 476 -24.08 13.12 63.08
CA ALA A 476 -22.88 12.74 63.84
C ALA A 476 -21.80 13.85 63.88
N ALA A 477 -21.72 14.70 62.85
CA ALA A 477 -20.72 15.76 62.78
C ALA A 477 -20.97 16.89 63.80
N LEU A 478 -22.23 17.29 63.98
CA LEU A 478 -22.62 18.41 64.85
C LEU A 478 -22.27 18.17 66.33
N LEU A 479 -22.49 16.94 66.82
CA LEU A 479 -22.23 16.54 68.21
C LEU A 479 -20.74 16.56 68.61
N SER A 480 -19.82 16.76 67.66
CA SER A 480 -18.39 16.86 67.94
C SER A 480 -17.95 18.28 68.31
N VAL A 481 -18.71 19.31 67.89
CA VAL A 481 -18.31 20.73 68.02
C VAL A 481 -18.67 21.33 69.38
N GLU A 482 -19.71 20.82 70.04
CA GLU A 482 -20.30 21.40 71.26
C GLU A 482 -19.48 21.12 72.55
N LYS A 483 -18.25 20.61 72.43
CA LYS A 483 -17.51 19.98 73.55
C LYS A 483 -16.26 20.73 74.05
N GLU A 484 -15.87 21.85 73.44
CA GLU A 484 -14.51 22.43 73.58
C GLU A 484 -14.43 23.86 74.17
N ALA A 485 -15.48 24.40 74.81
CA ALA A 485 -15.65 25.86 74.95
C ALA A 485 -15.93 26.44 76.38
N GLN A 486 -15.14 26.14 77.43
CA GLN A 486 -15.42 26.66 78.80
C GLN A 486 -14.18 26.83 79.76
N GLU A 487 -13.80 28.08 80.12
CA GLU A 487 -12.87 28.62 81.20
C GLU A 487 -12.50 30.13 80.87
N ASN A 488 -11.82 31.06 81.62
CA ASN A 488 -11.62 31.46 83.05
C ASN A 488 -11.07 32.96 83.09
N ALA A 489 -10.90 33.67 84.25
CA ALA A 489 -10.63 35.15 84.28
C ALA A 489 -10.02 35.87 85.55
N GLU A 490 -9.55 37.16 85.37
CA GLU A 490 -9.36 38.35 86.29
C GLU A 490 -8.39 38.33 87.54
N PRO A 491 -8.12 39.41 88.38
CA PRO A 491 -8.50 40.87 88.43
C PRO A 491 -7.36 41.94 88.75
N GLN A 492 -7.69 43.24 89.01
CA GLN A 492 -6.82 44.39 89.51
C GLN A 492 -7.67 45.48 90.29
N PRO A 493 -7.27 46.73 90.73
CA PRO A 493 -6.00 47.53 90.88
C PRO A 493 -5.73 47.96 92.39
N SER A 494 -5.47 49.17 92.97
CA SER A 494 -5.22 50.66 92.73
C SER A 494 -4.84 51.34 94.12
N GLY A 495 -4.46 52.62 94.40
CA GLY A 495 -4.13 53.89 93.67
C GLY A 495 -4.23 55.22 94.54
N PRO A 496 -3.14 55.96 94.91
CA PRO A 496 -3.10 57.20 95.78
C PRO A 496 -2.36 58.45 95.14
N SER A 497 -2.04 59.67 95.68
CA SER A 497 -2.32 60.61 96.84
C SER A 497 -1.39 61.90 96.69
N GLU A 498 -1.61 63.21 97.06
CA GLU A 498 -2.76 63.96 97.67
C GLU A 498 -2.58 65.47 98.10
N ALA A 499 -1.43 65.99 98.61
CA ALA A 499 -1.39 67.16 99.57
C ALA A 499 -0.85 68.56 99.10
N GLU A 500 0.29 69.13 99.59
CA GLU A 500 0.96 70.37 99.01
C GLU A 500 1.64 70.06 97.66
N VAL A 501 2.01 68.78 97.57
CA VAL A 501 1.79 67.94 96.41
C VAL A 501 0.76 68.58 95.46
N ALA A 502 -0.52 68.89 95.76
CA ALA A 502 -1.51 69.53 94.87
C ALA A 502 -1.07 70.67 93.89
N LEU A 503 -0.13 71.57 94.21
CA LEU A 503 0.39 72.58 93.24
C LEU A 503 1.72 72.15 92.62
N GLN A 504 2.53 71.39 93.38
CA GLN A 504 3.62 70.58 92.85
C GLN A 504 3.10 69.47 91.90
N GLU A 505 1.82 69.08 91.98
CA GLU A 505 1.00 68.16 91.19
C GLU A 505 0.26 68.92 90.10
N SER A 506 0.04 70.23 90.22
CA SER A 506 -0.37 71.03 89.05
C SER A 506 0.82 71.20 88.11
N LEU A 507 2.00 71.57 88.64
CA LEU A 507 3.23 71.67 87.84
C LEU A 507 3.81 70.32 87.45
N SER A 508 3.77 69.29 88.32
CA SER A 508 4.13 67.94 87.91
C SER A 508 3.05 67.25 87.11
N SER A 509 1.75 67.56 87.22
CA SER A 509 0.75 67.12 86.21
C SER A 509 1.05 67.76 84.87
N LEU A 510 1.25 69.09 84.76
CA LEU A 510 1.60 69.68 83.46
C LEU A 510 2.94 69.16 82.92
N GLN A 511 3.93 68.88 83.77
CA GLN A 511 5.21 68.30 83.36
C GLN A 511 5.08 66.79 83.03
N GLN A 512 4.21 66.04 83.71
CA GLN A 512 3.92 64.62 83.49
C GLN A 512 2.94 64.41 82.34
N GLU A 513 2.04 65.35 82.05
CA GLU A 513 1.25 65.46 80.81
C GLU A 513 2.18 65.78 79.66
N LYS A 514 3.03 66.80 79.78
CA LYS A 514 4.02 67.13 78.74
C LYS A 514 4.98 65.97 78.50
N ASP A 515 5.47 65.30 79.54
CA ASP A 515 6.35 64.14 79.40
C ASP A 515 5.59 62.87 78.97
N ALA A 516 4.30 62.70 79.32
CA ALA A 516 3.45 61.62 78.81
C ALA A 516 3.00 61.85 77.36
N ILE A 517 2.76 63.09 76.94
CA ILE A 517 2.54 63.49 75.54
C ILE A 517 3.85 63.33 74.76
N THR A 518 5.00 63.64 75.36
CA THR A 518 6.32 63.36 74.75
C THR A 518 6.56 61.84 74.65
N ALA A 519 6.17 61.06 75.65
CA ALA A 519 6.26 59.60 75.64
C ALA A 519 5.26 58.97 74.66
N GLN A 520 4.03 59.49 74.55
CA GLN A 520 3.04 59.11 73.54
C GLN A 520 3.50 59.49 72.14
N TYR A 521 4.12 60.65 71.95
CA TYR A 521 4.70 61.05 70.66
C TYR A 521 5.90 60.16 70.30
N GLN A 522 6.77 59.83 71.26
CA GLN A 522 7.85 58.85 71.03
C GLN A 522 7.31 57.42 70.82
N ALA A 523 6.22 57.03 71.47
CA ALA A 523 5.54 55.76 71.20
C ALA A 523 4.98 55.78 69.78
N GLN A 524 4.16 56.77 69.42
CA GLN A 524 3.64 56.96 68.06
C GLN A 524 4.74 57.02 67.00
N LEU A 525 5.91 57.60 67.27
CA LEU A 525 7.06 57.54 66.35
C LEU A 525 7.63 56.12 66.21
N ARG A 526 7.74 55.34 67.29
CA ARG A 526 8.14 53.92 67.21
C ARG A 526 7.07 53.07 66.52
N ASP A 527 5.80 53.33 66.79
CA ASP A 527 4.66 52.64 66.19
C ASP A 527 4.60 52.95 64.69
N ASN A 528 4.87 54.20 64.28
CA ASN A 528 4.92 54.62 62.88
C ASN A 528 6.19 54.10 62.17
N GLU A 529 7.34 53.99 62.86
CA GLU A 529 8.50 53.24 62.36
C GLU A 529 8.17 51.74 62.20
N GLN A 530 7.49 51.11 63.15
CA GLN A 530 7.09 49.70 63.05
C GLN A 530 6.09 49.47 61.93
N LEU A 531 5.09 50.35 61.77
CA LEU A 531 4.17 50.35 60.64
C LEU A 531 4.89 50.56 59.32
N SER A 532 5.87 51.48 59.25
CA SER A 532 6.68 51.70 58.04
C SER A 532 7.52 50.48 57.67
N ARG A 533 8.09 49.77 58.66
CA ARG A 533 8.79 48.49 58.45
C ARG A 533 7.84 47.39 57.98
N LEU A 534 6.66 47.27 58.61
CA LEU A 534 5.60 46.35 58.17
C LEU A 534 5.11 46.66 56.75
N CYS A 535 4.99 47.92 56.36
CA CYS A 535 4.67 48.31 54.98
C CYS A 535 5.78 47.87 54.01
N ALA A 536 7.06 48.11 54.33
CA ALA A 536 8.18 47.65 53.50
C ALA A 536 8.27 46.10 53.41
N GLU A 537 7.96 45.38 54.49
CA GLU A 537 7.85 43.91 54.51
C GLU A 537 6.67 43.41 53.66
N GLN A 538 5.53 44.12 53.66
CA GLN A 538 4.38 43.80 52.80
C GLN A 538 4.67 44.14 51.33
N GLU A 539 5.31 45.27 51.02
CA GLU A 539 5.71 45.67 49.66
C GLU A 539 6.74 44.69 49.06
N THR A 540 7.76 44.28 49.83
CA THR A 540 8.74 43.28 49.38
C THR A 540 8.08 41.92 49.16
N ARG A 541 7.18 41.48 50.06
CA ARG A 541 6.41 40.25 49.91
C ARG A 541 5.42 40.30 48.74
N LEU A 542 4.81 41.44 48.45
CA LEU A 542 3.97 41.64 47.26
C LEU A 542 4.83 41.52 45.99
N GLY A 543 5.96 42.21 45.91
CA GLY A 543 6.87 42.11 44.76
C GLY A 543 7.48 40.71 44.56
N GLU A 544 7.58 39.89 45.62
CA GLU A 544 7.92 38.46 45.53
C GLU A 544 6.76 37.61 44.99
N LEU A 545 5.54 37.84 45.45
CA LEU A 545 4.33 37.18 44.94
C LEU A 545 4.05 37.54 43.48
N GLU A 546 4.25 38.80 43.09
CA GLU A 546 4.14 39.27 41.70
C GLU A 546 5.14 38.53 40.81
N ARG A 547 6.43 38.48 41.19
CA ARG A 547 7.44 37.68 40.47
C ARG A 547 7.12 36.20 40.43
N GLN A 548 6.50 35.64 41.46
CA GLN A 548 6.09 34.24 41.48
C GLN A 548 4.92 33.97 40.52
N VAL A 549 3.93 34.87 40.44
CA VAL A 549 2.82 34.80 39.48
C VAL A 549 3.32 35.01 38.05
N GLU A 550 4.25 35.94 37.82
CA GLU A 550 4.83 36.22 36.51
C GLU A 550 5.67 35.01 36.01
N SER A 551 6.45 34.38 36.90
CA SER A 551 7.15 33.12 36.60
C SER A 551 6.19 31.97 36.29
N GLN A 552 5.07 31.85 37.02
CA GLN A 552 4.04 30.82 36.76
C GLN A 552 3.29 31.08 35.44
N SER A 553 3.08 32.35 35.08
CA SER A 553 2.50 32.73 33.79
C SER A 553 3.41 32.32 32.64
N GLN A 554 4.72 32.58 32.76
CA GLN A 554 5.71 32.16 31.76
C GLN A 554 5.76 30.62 31.64
N GLU A 555 5.76 29.90 32.77
CA GLU A 555 5.76 28.43 32.79
C GLU A 555 4.48 27.84 32.15
N GLU A 556 3.30 28.43 32.34
CA GLU A 556 2.06 28.02 31.65
C GLU A 556 1.96 28.47 30.18
N GLU A 557 2.73 29.47 29.73
CA GLU A 557 2.89 29.76 28.30
C GLU A 557 3.84 28.76 27.63
N ASP A 558 5.00 28.49 28.24
CA ASP A 558 5.96 27.51 27.72
C ASP A 558 5.35 26.10 27.72
N ARG A 559 4.55 25.76 28.74
CA ARG A 559 3.77 24.51 28.78
C ARG A 559 2.68 24.45 27.71
N ARG A 560 2.08 25.58 27.32
CA ARG A 560 1.14 25.64 26.19
C ARG A 560 1.85 25.43 24.86
N ARG A 561 2.99 26.10 24.62
CA ARG A 561 3.80 25.89 23.39
C ARG A 561 4.22 24.43 23.23
N MET A 562 4.77 23.81 24.29
CA MET A 562 5.11 22.38 24.27
C MET A 562 3.91 21.46 23.98
N LEU A 563 2.68 21.84 24.38
CA LEU A 563 1.47 21.08 24.05
C LEU A 563 1.03 21.27 22.59
N GLU A 564 1.18 22.48 22.04
CA GLU A 564 0.92 22.78 20.63
C GLU A 564 1.92 22.06 19.72
N ASP A 565 3.21 22.06 20.07
CA ASP A 565 4.28 21.30 19.38
C ASP A 565 3.97 19.79 19.40
N VAL A 566 3.69 19.21 20.58
CA VAL A 566 3.33 17.79 20.71
C VAL A 566 2.03 17.46 19.95
N GLN A 567 1.10 18.40 19.83
CA GLN A 567 -0.13 18.21 19.03
C GLN A 567 0.14 18.29 17.52
N SER A 568 1.06 19.15 17.08
CA SER A 568 1.56 19.23 15.71
C SER A 568 2.32 17.96 15.31
N ASP A 569 3.25 17.52 16.14
CA ASP A 569 3.97 16.25 15.98
C ASP A 569 3.01 15.06 15.94
N LYS A 570 2.04 15.00 16.85
CA LYS A 570 0.99 13.97 16.84
C LYS A 570 0.21 13.97 15.52
N ALA A 571 -0.11 15.13 14.96
CA ALA A 571 -0.79 15.22 13.66
C ALA A 571 0.11 14.75 12.50
N THR A 572 1.38 15.14 12.50
CA THR A 572 2.38 14.75 11.50
C THR A 572 2.69 13.25 11.54
N ILE A 573 2.92 12.69 12.73
CA ILE A 573 3.08 11.25 12.97
C ILE A 573 1.80 10.50 12.58
N SER A 574 0.60 11.02 12.88
CA SER A 574 -0.66 10.39 12.46
C SER A 574 -0.79 10.32 10.94
N ARG A 575 -0.41 11.38 10.21
CA ARG A 575 -0.36 11.39 8.73
C ARG A 575 0.68 10.39 8.19
N ALA A 576 1.86 10.34 8.79
CA ALA A 576 2.90 9.37 8.41
C ALA A 576 2.47 7.92 8.70
N LEU A 577 1.74 7.68 9.78
CA LEU A 577 1.20 6.34 10.12
C LEU A 577 0.06 5.92 9.20
N THR A 578 -0.84 6.83 8.79
CA THR A 578 -1.86 6.48 7.77
C THR A 578 -1.22 6.24 6.40
N GLN A 579 -0.23 7.02 5.98
CA GLN A 579 0.53 6.75 4.74
C GLN A 579 1.27 5.40 4.81
N ASN A 580 1.92 5.07 5.93
CA ASN A 580 2.55 3.76 6.12
C ASN A 580 1.54 2.60 6.19
N ARG A 581 0.28 2.89 6.55
CA ARG A 581 -0.81 1.91 6.50
C ARG A 581 -1.29 1.71 5.07
N THR A 582 -1.61 2.76 4.33
CA THR A 582 -2.03 2.66 2.92
C THR A 582 -0.94 2.01 2.05
N LEU A 583 0.35 2.27 2.32
CA LEU A 583 1.46 1.60 1.62
C LEU A 583 1.55 0.09 1.95
N LYS A 584 1.19 -0.33 3.17
CA LYS A 584 1.09 -1.76 3.54
C LYS A 584 -0.13 -2.41 2.91
N ASP A 585 -1.25 -1.71 2.88
CA ASP A 585 -2.50 -2.20 2.29
C ASP A 585 -2.32 -2.36 0.77
N GLN A 586 -1.73 -1.37 0.08
CA GLN A 586 -1.32 -1.47 -1.34
C GLN A 586 -0.30 -2.60 -1.59
N LEU A 587 0.66 -2.81 -0.70
CA LEU A 587 1.62 -3.92 -0.82
C LEU A 587 0.92 -5.29 -0.65
N ALA A 588 -0.07 -5.38 0.23
CA ALA A 588 -0.87 -6.58 0.42
C ALA A 588 -1.81 -6.83 -0.77
N GLU A 589 -2.41 -5.80 -1.34
CA GLU A 589 -3.16 -5.86 -2.60
C GLU A 589 -2.28 -6.34 -3.76
N LEU A 590 -1.06 -5.79 -3.89
CA LEU A 590 -0.10 -6.21 -4.91
C LEU A 590 0.33 -7.68 -4.72
N GLN A 591 0.58 -8.11 -3.49
CA GLN A 591 0.89 -9.52 -3.17
C GLN A 591 -0.30 -10.45 -3.48
N ASN A 592 -1.52 -10.06 -3.11
CA ASN A 592 -2.74 -10.79 -3.44
C ASN A 592 -2.97 -10.86 -4.97
N GLY A 593 -2.70 -9.77 -5.69
CA GLY A 593 -2.72 -9.71 -7.15
C GLY A 593 -1.70 -10.66 -7.78
N PHE A 594 -0.46 -10.68 -7.29
CA PHE A 594 0.55 -11.65 -7.72
C PHE A 594 0.15 -13.11 -7.45
N VAL A 595 -0.45 -13.41 -6.29
CA VAL A 595 -0.92 -14.76 -5.97
C VAL A 595 -2.10 -15.17 -6.87
N LYS A 596 -3.10 -14.29 -7.06
CA LYS A 596 -4.22 -14.50 -7.99
C LYS A 596 -3.71 -14.75 -9.41
N LEU A 597 -2.91 -13.84 -9.95
CA LEU A 597 -2.35 -13.95 -11.30
C LEU A 597 -1.47 -15.20 -11.47
N THR A 598 -0.78 -15.65 -10.42
CA THR A 598 0.00 -16.91 -10.44
C THR A 598 -0.90 -18.14 -10.48
N ASN A 599 -1.99 -18.15 -9.70
CA ASN A 599 -2.98 -19.22 -9.71
C ASN A 599 -3.73 -19.26 -11.05
N GLU A 600 -4.20 -18.12 -11.54
CA GLU A 600 -4.85 -17.96 -12.85
C GLU A 600 -3.93 -18.43 -13.99
N ASN A 601 -2.63 -18.08 -13.96
CA ASN A 601 -1.67 -18.60 -14.94
C ASN A 601 -1.46 -20.13 -14.81
N MET A 602 -1.51 -20.69 -13.60
CA MET A 602 -1.43 -22.14 -13.40
C MET A 602 -2.68 -22.86 -13.92
N GLU A 603 -3.86 -22.32 -13.66
CA GLU A 603 -5.15 -22.84 -14.11
C GLU A 603 -5.27 -22.75 -15.64
N LEU A 604 -4.97 -21.59 -16.24
CA LEU A 604 -4.90 -21.41 -17.70
C LEU A 604 -3.87 -22.34 -18.34
N THR A 605 -2.68 -22.48 -17.75
CA THR A 605 -1.65 -23.43 -18.23
C THR A 605 -2.15 -24.87 -18.18
N THR A 606 -2.87 -25.24 -17.13
CA THR A 606 -3.46 -26.58 -16.96
C THR A 606 -4.59 -26.81 -17.98
N ALA A 607 -5.48 -25.85 -18.16
CA ALA A 607 -6.56 -25.87 -19.14
C ALA A 607 -6.02 -26.00 -20.58
N ILE A 608 -4.99 -25.22 -20.93
CA ILE A 608 -4.29 -25.32 -22.23
C ILE A 608 -3.65 -26.70 -22.41
N GLN A 609 -3.10 -27.32 -21.37
CA GLN A 609 -2.54 -28.67 -21.45
C GLN A 609 -3.64 -29.74 -21.64
N SER A 610 -4.80 -29.62 -20.97
CA SER A 610 -5.93 -30.52 -21.22
C SER A 610 -6.53 -30.33 -22.62
N GLU A 611 -6.68 -29.10 -23.10
CA GLU A 611 -7.14 -28.81 -24.47
C GLU A 611 -6.16 -29.34 -25.52
N GLN A 612 -4.85 -29.22 -25.30
CA GLN A 612 -3.85 -29.86 -26.15
C GLN A 612 -3.92 -31.40 -26.12
N HIS A 613 -4.33 -32.00 -25.01
CA HIS A 613 -4.57 -33.45 -24.92
C HIS A 613 -5.85 -33.85 -25.68
N VAL A 614 -6.96 -33.14 -25.47
CA VAL A 614 -8.23 -33.35 -26.20
C VAL A 614 -8.02 -33.16 -27.70
N LYS A 615 -7.28 -32.14 -28.14
CA LYS A 615 -6.92 -31.93 -29.54
C LYS A 615 -6.12 -33.08 -30.15
N LYS A 616 -5.19 -33.69 -29.41
CA LYS A 616 -4.44 -34.89 -29.85
C LYS A 616 -5.34 -36.12 -29.96
N GLU A 617 -6.24 -36.31 -28.99
CA GLU A 617 -7.21 -37.41 -28.99
C GLU A 617 -8.24 -37.28 -30.12
N LEU A 618 -8.73 -36.06 -30.39
CA LEU A 618 -9.57 -35.77 -31.56
C LEU A 618 -8.82 -35.99 -32.88
N ALA A 619 -7.56 -35.58 -32.98
CA ALA A 619 -6.74 -35.84 -34.17
C ALA A 619 -6.52 -37.36 -34.39
N ARG A 620 -6.31 -38.14 -33.32
CA ARG A 620 -6.24 -39.61 -33.38
C ARG A 620 -7.53 -40.21 -33.93
N ARG A 621 -8.69 -39.85 -33.35
CA ARG A 621 -10.00 -40.34 -33.81
C ARG A 621 -10.34 -39.92 -35.24
N MET A 622 -9.93 -38.72 -35.65
CA MET A 622 -10.09 -38.27 -37.04
C MET A 622 -9.23 -39.09 -38.01
N GLY A 623 -8.03 -39.53 -37.61
CA GLY A 623 -7.22 -40.49 -38.37
C GLY A 623 -7.89 -41.86 -38.46
N GLU A 624 -8.33 -42.40 -37.33
CA GLU A 624 -9.02 -43.71 -37.26
C GLU A 624 -10.29 -43.72 -38.13
N LEU A 625 -11.12 -42.68 -38.08
CA LEU A 625 -12.30 -42.53 -38.96
C LEU A 625 -11.93 -42.34 -40.44
N GLN A 626 -10.76 -41.76 -40.76
CA GLN A 626 -10.29 -41.67 -42.15
C GLN A 626 -9.79 -43.03 -42.67
N GLU A 627 -9.13 -43.82 -41.83
CA GLU A 627 -8.71 -45.20 -42.15
C GLU A 627 -9.93 -46.12 -42.30
N GLU A 628 -10.90 -46.09 -41.39
CA GLU A 628 -12.17 -46.82 -41.52
C GLU A 628 -12.92 -46.45 -42.81
N LEU A 629 -13.03 -45.16 -43.12
CA LEU A 629 -13.68 -44.66 -44.33
C LEU A 629 -12.93 -45.07 -45.61
N HIS A 630 -11.59 -45.17 -45.55
CA HIS A 630 -10.79 -45.69 -46.66
C HIS A 630 -11.01 -47.20 -46.86
N ASN A 631 -10.97 -47.98 -45.78
CA ASN A 631 -11.22 -49.43 -45.80
C ASN A 631 -12.64 -49.75 -46.32
N VAL A 632 -13.66 -48.98 -45.93
CA VAL A 632 -15.03 -49.14 -46.44
C VAL A 632 -15.12 -48.77 -47.93
N LYS A 633 -14.38 -47.78 -48.41
CA LYS A 633 -14.30 -47.46 -49.85
C LYS A 633 -13.64 -48.57 -50.65
N GLU A 634 -12.53 -49.13 -50.16
CA GLU A 634 -11.84 -50.27 -50.82
C GLU A 634 -12.76 -51.50 -50.90
N GLN A 635 -13.44 -51.84 -49.79
CA GLN A 635 -14.43 -52.93 -49.78
C GLN A 635 -15.61 -52.67 -50.73
N LEU A 636 -16.10 -51.43 -50.82
CA LEU A 636 -17.16 -51.05 -51.75
C LEU A 636 -16.68 -51.15 -53.20
N GLU A 637 -15.47 -50.68 -53.52
CA GLU A 637 -14.91 -50.78 -54.87
C GLU A 637 -14.71 -52.24 -55.29
N LEU A 638 -14.18 -53.08 -54.39
CA LEU A 638 -14.04 -54.52 -54.61
C LEU A 638 -15.41 -55.20 -54.82
N LYS A 639 -16.45 -54.81 -54.07
CA LYS A 639 -17.84 -55.27 -54.30
C LYS A 639 -18.44 -54.75 -55.61
N CYS A 640 -18.09 -53.55 -56.06
CA CYS A 640 -18.45 -53.05 -57.39
C CYS A 640 -17.74 -53.84 -58.51
N GLN A 641 -16.48 -54.27 -58.30
CA GLN A 641 -15.77 -55.13 -59.24
C GLN A 641 -16.40 -56.54 -59.31
N GLU A 642 -16.71 -57.16 -58.17
CA GLU A 642 -17.47 -58.43 -58.11
C GLU A 642 -18.81 -58.31 -58.85
N THR A 643 -19.58 -57.26 -58.56
CA THR A 643 -20.90 -57.02 -59.19
C THR A 643 -20.78 -56.84 -60.70
N ARG A 644 -19.72 -56.16 -61.17
CA ARG A 644 -19.44 -56.02 -62.61
C ARG A 644 -19.14 -57.37 -63.26
N GLY A 645 -18.31 -58.21 -62.62
CA GLY A 645 -18.02 -59.56 -63.11
C GLY A 645 -19.27 -60.45 -63.21
N VAL A 646 -20.22 -60.33 -62.26
CA VAL A 646 -21.51 -61.03 -62.32
C VAL A 646 -22.40 -60.50 -63.46
N LEU A 647 -22.41 -59.19 -63.72
CA LEU A 647 -23.12 -58.61 -64.86
C LEU A 647 -22.51 -59.05 -66.21
N GLU A 648 -21.18 -59.07 -66.32
CA GLU A 648 -20.48 -59.58 -67.50
C GLU A 648 -20.79 -61.07 -67.76
N GLN A 649 -20.86 -61.89 -66.72
CA GLN A 649 -21.29 -63.30 -66.82
C GLN A 649 -22.77 -63.42 -67.25
N ARG A 650 -23.67 -62.62 -66.69
CA ARG A 650 -25.09 -62.56 -67.11
C ARG A 650 -25.19 -62.24 -68.60
N ASP A 651 -24.45 -61.23 -69.06
CA ASP A 651 -24.55 -60.73 -70.43
C ASP A 651 -23.96 -61.71 -71.46
N GLN A 652 -22.94 -62.48 -71.09
CA GLN A 652 -22.46 -63.63 -71.86
C GLN A 652 -23.55 -64.72 -72.00
N VAL A 653 -24.26 -65.07 -70.92
CA VAL A 653 -25.37 -66.04 -70.96
C VAL A 653 -26.54 -65.52 -71.80
N VAL A 654 -26.88 -64.24 -71.70
CA VAL A 654 -27.91 -63.60 -72.55
C VAL A 654 -27.51 -63.64 -74.02
N ALA A 655 -26.25 -63.35 -74.36
CA ALA A 655 -25.75 -63.44 -75.74
C ALA A 655 -25.84 -64.87 -76.30
N HIS A 656 -25.49 -65.89 -75.50
CA HIS A 656 -25.64 -67.29 -75.91
C HIS A 656 -27.12 -67.70 -76.09
N LEU A 657 -28.02 -67.22 -75.24
CA LEU A 657 -29.46 -67.45 -75.41
C LEU A 657 -30.01 -66.76 -76.67
N GLN A 658 -29.57 -65.54 -76.97
CA GLN A 658 -29.92 -64.83 -78.22
C GLN A 658 -29.43 -65.58 -79.46
N GLN A 659 -28.19 -66.09 -79.45
CA GLN A 659 -27.65 -66.94 -80.52
C GLN A 659 -28.49 -68.21 -80.74
N TYR A 660 -28.90 -68.88 -79.65
CA TYR A 660 -29.75 -70.07 -79.73
C TYR A 660 -31.15 -69.75 -80.29
N CYS A 661 -31.77 -68.66 -79.83
CA CYS A 661 -33.07 -68.20 -80.33
C CYS A 661 -33.02 -67.85 -81.83
N ALA A 662 -31.97 -67.15 -82.28
CA ALA A 662 -31.78 -66.82 -83.69
C ALA A 662 -31.59 -68.07 -84.57
N ALA A 663 -30.80 -69.05 -84.10
CA ALA A 663 -30.63 -70.33 -84.80
C ALA A 663 -31.94 -71.13 -84.88
N TYR A 664 -32.77 -71.11 -83.82
CA TYR A 664 -34.08 -71.75 -83.83
C TYR A 664 -35.09 -71.05 -84.77
N GLN A 665 -35.05 -69.72 -84.85
CA GLN A 665 -35.87 -68.95 -85.81
C GLN A 665 -35.47 -69.24 -87.25
N ALA A 666 -34.19 -69.34 -87.57
CA ALA A 666 -33.72 -69.73 -88.90
C ALA A 666 -34.22 -71.14 -89.28
N LEU A 667 -34.09 -72.12 -88.37
CA LEU A 667 -34.59 -73.48 -88.59
C LEU A 667 -36.12 -73.55 -88.77
N ALA A 668 -36.87 -72.66 -88.11
CA ALA A 668 -38.31 -72.54 -88.30
C ALA A 668 -38.65 -71.99 -89.70
N ALA A 669 -37.94 -70.96 -90.16
CA ALA A 669 -38.10 -70.38 -91.49
C ALA A 669 -37.75 -71.37 -92.61
N ASP A 670 -36.63 -72.11 -92.48
CA ASP A 670 -36.26 -73.18 -93.42
C ASP A 670 -37.37 -74.25 -93.55
N ARG A 671 -37.98 -74.62 -92.42
CA ARG A 671 -39.09 -75.59 -92.37
C ARG A 671 -40.35 -75.05 -93.04
N GLU A 672 -40.65 -73.76 -92.87
CA GLU A 672 -41.79 -73.11 -93.54
C GLU A 672 -41.56 -72.97 -95.05
N GLN A 673 -40.36 -72.60 -95.47
CA GLN A 673 -39.97 -72.58 -96.89
C GLN A 673 -40.10 -73.97 -97.53
N LEU A 674 -39.65 -75.03 -96.86
CA LEU A 674 -39.82 -76.41 -97.31
C LEU A 674 -41.29 -76.80 -97.44
N HIS A 675 -42.15 -76.32 -96.52
CA HIS A 675 -43.60 -76.54 -96.58
C HIS A 675 -44.25 -75.82 -97.77
N GLN A 676 -43.82 -74.58 -98.08
CA GLN A 676 -44.26 -73.84 -99.26
C GLN A 676 -43.84 -74.54 -100.56
N GLN A 677 -42.59 -75.04 -100.64
CA GLN A 677 -42.11 -75.82 -101.79
C GLN A 677 -42.93 -77.10 -101.99
N PHE A 678 -43.26 -77.82 -100.92
CA PHE A 678 -44.10 -79.01 -101.00
C PHE A 678 -45.54 -78.69 -101.45
N LEU A 679 -46.12 -77.58 -100.99
CA LEU A 679 -47.43 -77.12 -101.44
C LEU A 679 -47.43 -76.71 -102.93
N GLN A 680 -46.39 -76.03 -103.41
CA GLN A 680 -46.23 -75.71 -104.83
C GLN A 680 -46.09 -76.98 -105.67
N GLN A 681 -45.33 -77.98 -105.19
CA GLN A 681 -45.21 -79.28 -105.85
C GLN A 681 -46.55 -80.01 -105.95
N ALA A 682 -47.37 -79.99 -104.88
CA ALA A 682 -48.72 -80.56 -104.90
C ALA A 682 -49.62 -79.84 -105.92
N GLN A 683 -49.63 -78.50 -105.96
CA GLN A 683 -50.40 -77.73 -106.93
C GLN A 683 -49.98 -77.99 -108.40
N LEU A 684 -48.70 -78.26 -108.65
CA LEU A 684 -48.22 -78.66 -109.97
C LEU A 684 -48.66 -80.10 -110.34
N MET A 685 -48.67 -81.02 -109.38
CA MET A 685 -49.22 -82.37 -109.56
C MET A 685 -50.73 -82.36 -109.86
N ASP A 686 -51.49 -81.53 -109.15
CA ASP A 686 -52.94 -81.39 -109.37
C ASP A 686 -53.26 -80.83 -110.77
N ARG A 687 -52.48 -79.85 -111.24
CA ARG A 687 -52.58 -79.34 -112.63
C ARG A 687 -52.26 -80.43 -113.64
N LEU A 688 -51.17 -81.18 -113.45
CA LEU A 688 -50.79 -82.27 -114.36
C LEU A 688 -51.87 -83.35 -114.44
N GLN A 689 -52.51 -83.70 -113.31
CA GLN A 689 -53.67 -84.60 -113.30
C GLN A 689 -54.89 -84.00 -114.00
N HIS A 690 -55.13 -82.70 -113.86
CA HIS A 690 -56.21 -82.02 -114.58
C HIS A 690 -55.97 -82.04 -116.09
N ASP A 691 -54.76 -81.70 -116.54
CA ASP A 691 -54.35 -81.72 -117.95
C ASP A 691 -54.43 -83.14 -118.54
N GLU A 692 -53.99 -84.17 -117.81
CA GLU A 692 -54.20 -85.57 -118.20
C GLU A 692 -55.70 -85.92 -118.33
N SER A 693 -56.53 -85.48 -117.38
CA SER A 693 -57.97 -85.77 -117.40
C SER A 693 -58.69 -85.04 -118.56
N HIS A 694 -58.27 -83.81 -118.87
CA HIS A 694 -58.77 -83.03 -119.98
C HIS A 694 -58.36 -83.64 -121.33
N GLY A 695 -57.10 -84.07 -121.47
CA GLY A 695 -56.62 -84.78 -122.65
C GLY A 695 -57.35 -86.10 -122.90
N ARG A 696 -57.68 -86.86 -121.85
CA ARG A 696 -58.52 -88.08 -121.96
C ARG A 696 -59.95 -87.74 -122.41
N ALA A 697 -60.58 -86.73 -121.81
CA ALA A 697 -61.94 -86.32 -122.21
C ALA A 697 -61.98 -85.80 -123.66
N GLN A 698 -60.94 -85.09 -124.11
CA GLN A 698 -60.82 -84.61 -125.48
C GLN A 698 -60.59 -85.77 -126.48
N LEU A 699 -59.83 -86.79 -126.08
CA LEU A 699 -59.72 -88.06 -126.82
C LEU A 699 -61.07 -88.77 -126.94
N ASP A 700 -61.83 -88.93 -125.84
CA ASP A 700 -63.16 -89.54 -125.86
C ASP A 700 -64.13 -88.79 -126.79
N VAL A 701 -64.11 -87.44 -126.79
CA VAL A 701 -64.89 -86.63 -127.73
C VAL A 701 -64.47 -86.89 -129.19
N SER A 702 -63.17 -86.92 -129.48
CA SER A 702 -62.66 -87.22 -130.83
C SER A 702 -63.04 -88.64 -131.30
N GLN A 703 -63.04 -89.61 -130.40
CA GLN A 703 -63.43 -90.99 -130.69
C GLN A 703 -64.94 -91.11 -130.94
N ASN A 704 -65.77 -90.35 -130.21
CA ASN A 704 -67.21 -90.26 -130.48
C ASN A 704 -67.51 -89.60 -131.82
N GLN A 705 -66.79 -88.53 -132.19
CA GLN A 705 -66.89 -87.91 -133.51
C GLN A 705 -66.46 -88.88 -134.63
N LEU A 706 -65.40 -89.66 -134.42
CA LEU A 706 -64.97 -90.70 -135.35
C LEU A 706 -66.06 -91.77 -135.54
N GLN A 707 -66.66 -92.28 -134.46
CA GLN A 707 -67.77 -93.25 -134.55
C GLN A 707 -69.03 -92.67 -135.22
N GLN A 708 -69.28 -91.36 -135.12
CA GLN A 708 -70.36 -90.70 -135.87
C GLN A 708 -70.01 -90.65 -137.36
N ALA A 709 -68.78 -90.28 -137.71
CA ALA A 709 -68.30 -90.29 -139.10
C ALA A 709 -68.35 -91.70 -139.72
N GLU A 710 -67.94 -92.74 -139.00
CA GLU A 710 -68.05 -94.15 -139.42
C GLU A 710 -69.50 -94.54 -139.72
N LYS A 711 -70.46 -94.21 -138.84
CA LYS A 711 -71.89 -94.49 -139.05
C LYS A 711 -72.47 -93.74 -140.25
N HIS A 712 -72.04 -92.50 -140.50
CA HIS A 712 -72.40 -91.76 -141.71
C HIS A 712 -71.80 -92.39 -142.97
N LEU A 713 -70.56 -92.89 -142.90
CA LEU A 713 -69.87 -93.53 -144.02
C LEU A 713 -70.49 -94.90 -144.34
N GLU A 714 -70.86 -95.70 -143.34
CA GLU A 714 -71.67 -96.91 -143.52
C GLU A 714 -73.02 -96.60 -144.21
N GLN A 715 -73.69 -95.52 -143.83
CA GLN A 715 -74.96 -95.15 -144.45
C GLN A 715 -74.77 -94.82 -145.93
N LEU A 716 -73.78 -93.98 -146.25
CA LEU A 716 -73.41 -93.69 -147.64
C LEU A 716 -73.03 -94.94 -148.44
N VAL A 717 -72.44 -95.96 -147.82
CA VAL A 717 -72.18 -97.26 -148.48
C VAL A 717 -73.48 -98.01 -148.79
N ARG A 718 -74.45 -98.07 -147.86
CA ARG A 718 -75.77 -98.69 -148.11
C ARG A 718 -76.50 -98.02 -149.26
N ASP A 719 -76.53 -96.69 -149.25
CA ASP A 719 -77.17 -95.87 -150.29
C ASP A 719 -76.47 -96.11 -151.65
N ASN A 720 -75.14 -96.24 -151.66
CA ASN A 720 -74.35 -96.54 -152.85
C ASN A 720 -74.57 -97.98 -153.38
N GLU A 721 -74.85 -98.96 -152.51
CA GLU A 721 -75.22 -100.32 -152.92
C GLU A 721 -76.64 -100.42 -153.49
N GLN A 722 -77.59 -99.65 -152.96
CA GLN A 722 -78.93 -99.52 -153.57
C GLN A 722 -78.85 -98.91 -154.98
N LEU A 723 -78.13 -97.80 -155.14
CA LEU A 723 -77.90 -97.18 -156.45
C LEU A 723 -77.17 -98.11 -157.45
N LYS A 724 -76.27 -98.99 -156.96
CA LYS A 724 -75.61 -100.02 -157.80
C LYS A 724 -76.54 -101.16 -158.23
N ALA A 725 -77.64 -101.41 -157.51
CA ALA A 725 -78.66 -102.36 -157.96
C ALA A 725 -79.50 -101.76 -159.09
N GLU A 726 -79.98 -100.53 -158.92
CA GLU A 726 -80.80 -99.81 -159.91
C GLU A 726 -80.04 -99.55 -161.22
N LEU A 727 -78.75 -99.21 -161.14
CA LEU A 727 -77.86 -99.01 -162.29
C LEU A 727 -77.58 -100.28 -163.12
N LYS A 728 -78.04 -101.45 -162.71
CA LYS A 728 -77.71 -102.73 -163.37
C LYS A 728 -78.75 -103.24 -164.37
N GLU A 729 -79.96 -102.68 -164.37
CA GLU A 729 -81.02 -103.05 -165.32
C GLU A 729 -81.31 -101.94 -166.36
N LEU A 730 -81.08 -100.67 -166.00
CA LEU A 730 -81.20 -99.52 -166.91
C LEU A 730 -79.87 -99.07 -167.56
N LEU A 731 -78.96 -100.02 -167.84
CA LEU A 731 -77.75 -99.79 -168.64
C LEU A 731 -77.88 -100.28 -170.11
N ASN A 732 -79.09 -100.23 -170.65
CA ASN A 732 -79.27 -99.93 -172.07
C ASN A 732 -79.35 -98.39 -172.22
N SER A 733 -78.56 -97.82 -173.14
CA SER A 733 -78.49 -96.40 -173.55
C SER A 733 -77.76 -95.35 -172.68
N SER A 734 -76.51 -95.06 -173.07
CA SER A 734 -76.04 -93.72 -173.51
C SER A 734 -75.86 -92.51 -172.56
N ALA A 735 -74.64 -92.37 -172.01
CA ALA A 735 -73.69 -91.24 -172.18
C ALA A 735 -73.88 -89.79 -171.59
N LEU A 736 -72.72 -89.17 -171.29
CA LEU A 736 -72.34 -87.73 -171.18
C LEU A 736 -72.57 -86.89 -169.87
N VAL A 737 -71.47 -86.75 -169.09
CA VAL A 737 -70.75 -85.51 -168.64
C VAL A 737 -71.52 -84.25 -168.13
N ALA A 738 -71.14 -83.70 -166.94
CA ALA A 738 -70.66 -82.30 -166.71
C ALA A 738 -70.51 -81.81 -165.21
N THR A 739 -69.42 -81.06 -164.89
CA THR A 739 -69.29 -79.84 -163.98
C THR A 739 -69.75 -79.81 -162.49
N SER A 740 -69.41 -78.86 -161.57
CA SER A 740 -68.27 -77.92 -161.30
C SER A 740 -68.53 -76.98 -160.04
N ARG A 741 -67.50 -76.28 -159.48
CA ARG A 741 -67.57 -74.99 -158.67
C ARG A 741 -68.19 -75.06 -157.22
N ASP A 742 -68.10 -74.08 -156.28
CA ASP A 742 -67.36 -72.80 -156.06
C ASP A 742 -67.14 -72.44 -154.53
N GLN A 743 -66.82 -71.16 -154.18
CA GLN A 743 -66.48 -70.55 -152.87
C GLN A 743 -67.65 -70.16 -151.88
N GLY A 744 -67.32 -69.85 -150.59
CA GLY A 744 -68.08 -68.99 -149.62
C GLY A 744 -68.40 -69.60 -148.22
N ASP A 745 -68.80 -68.87 -147.13
CA ASP A 745 -68.60 -67.45 -146.69
C ASP A 745 -69.10 -67.20 -145.21
N GLY A 746 -68.68 -66.11 -144.53
CA GLY A 746 -69.27 -65.48 -143.29
C GLY A 746 -69.00 -66.06 -141.87
N VAL A 747 -69.45 -65.49 -140.72
CA VAL A 747 -69.79 -64.09 -140.29
C VAL A 747 -70.03 -63.96 -138.73
N GLU A 748 -69.69 -62.79 -138.14
CA GLU A 748 -70.06 -62.08 -136.86
C GLU A 748 -70.64 -62.73 -135.55
N SER A 749 -70.18 -62.21 -134.37
CA SER A 749 -70.89 -61.81 -133.10
C SER A 749 -69.89 -61.78 -131.92
N GLN A 750 -69.57 -60.73 -131.13
CA GLN A 750 -70.35 -59.81 -130.26
C GLN A 750 -71.17 -60.54 -129.15
N SER A 751 -71.21 -60.11 -127.87
CA SER A 751 -71.06 -58.76 -127.28
C SER A 751 -70.69 -58.75 -125.76
N ALA A 752 -70.08 -57.64 -125.29
CA ALA A 752 -70.32 -56.91 -124.01
C ALA A 752 -70.19 -57.59 -122.62
N GLU A 753 -70.01 -56.88 -121.48
CA GLU A 753 -69.33 -55.60 -121.14
C GLU A 753 -69.41 -55.41 -119.60
N GLU A 754 -68.40 -54.83 -118.93
CA GLU A 754 -68.52 -53.79 -117.86
C GLU A 754 -67.17 -53.48 -117.16
N SER A 755 -67.01 -52.22 -116.73
CA SER A 755 -65.90 -51.64 -115.94
C SER A 755 -66.49 -50.53 -115.04
N PRO A 756 -65.82 -49.88 -114.05
CA PRO A 756 -64.49 -49.24 -114.09
C PRO A 756 -63.64 -49.65 -112.83
N THR A 757 -62.63 -48.97 -112.26
CA THR A 757 -62.15 -47.57 -112.37
C THR A 757 -60.63 -47.42 -112.25
N LYS A 758 -60.12 -46.47 -113.04
CA LYS A 758 -58.75 -45.99 -113.26
C LYS A 758 -58.05 -45.31 -112.07
N SER A 759 -56.74 -45.53 -111.97
CA SER A 759 -55.70 -44.49 -111.84
C SER A 759 -54.57 -44.85 -112.83
N SER A 760 -54.36 -44.10 -113.92
CA SER A 760 -53.67 -42.79 -114.00
C SER A 760 -52.12 -42.86 -114.07
N ILE A 761 -51.58 -43.75 -114.91
CA ILE A 761 -50.31 -43.51 -115.62
C ILE A 761 -50.65 -43.43 -117.12
N VAL A 762 -50.12 -42.45 -117.84
CA VAL A 762 -50.31 -42.31 -119.29
C VAL A 762 -49.20 -43.06 -120.00
N ILE A 763 -49.54 -44.17 -120.67
CA ILE A 763 -48.63 -44.94 -121.52
C ILE A 763 -48.80 -44.41 -122.95
N PRO A 764 -47.71 -44.02 -123.65
CA PRO A 764 -47.76 -43.74 -125.09
C PRO A 764 -48.23 -44.98 -125.87
N GLU A 765 -49.17 -44.82 -126.81
CA GLU A 765 -49.82 -45.96 -127.47
C GLU A 765 -48.92 -46.70 -128.48
N ASP A 766 -47.84 -46.06 -128.95
CA ASP A 766 -46.80 -46.64 -129.79
C ASP A 766 -45.41 -46.51 -129.15
N PHE A 767 -44.66 -47.62 -129.09
CA PHE A 767 -43.21 -47.64 -128.82
C PHE A 767 -42.50 -48.18 -130.07
N GLU A 768 -41.57 -47.42 -130.67
CA GLU A 768 -40.88 -47.86 -131.88
C GLU A 768 -39.84 -48.97 -131.62
N SER A 769 -39.42 -49.17 -130.36
CA SER A 769 -38.70 -50.36 -129.94
C SER A 769 -39.00 -50.84 -128.51
N GLN A 770 -38.80 -52.14 -128.27
CA GLN A 770 -38.89 -52.77 -126.94
C GLN A 770 -38.02 -52.07 -125.88
N LYS A 771 -36.91 -51.45 -126.29
CA LYS A 771 -36.01 -50.75 -125.37
C LYS A 771 -36.63 -49.47 -124.81
N GLU A 772 -37.39 -48.73 -125.63
CA GLU A 772 -38.07 -47.51 -125.18
C GLU A 772 -39.19 -47.82 -124.18
N MET A 773 -39.90 -48.92 -124.39
CA MET A 773 -40.86 -49.45 -123.41
C MET A 773 -40.19 -49.82 -122.09
N GLU A 774 -39.04 -50.52 -122.14
CA GLU A 774 -38.28 -50.85 -120.94
C GLU A 774 -37.77 -49.61 -120.20
N ASP A 775 -37.19 -48.65 -120.91
CA ASP A 775 -36.63 -47.43 -120.30
C ASP A 775 -37.74 -46.47 -119.80
N PHE A 776 -38.92 -46.47 -120.43
CA PHE A 776 -40.14 -45.82 -119.90
C PHE A 776 -40.62 -46.48 -118.61
N ILE A 777 -40.72 -47.81 -118.54
CA ILE A 777 -41.09 -48.54 -117.31
C ILE A 777 -40.06 -48.28 -116.20
N ARG A 778 -38.76 -48.27 -116.54
CA ARG A 778 -37.67 -47.95 -115.60
C ARG A 778 -37.79 -46.53 -115.04
N GLY A 779 -38.11 -45.55 -115.89
CA GLY A 779 -38.34 -44.16 -115.50
C GLY A 779 -39.58 -43.98 -114.62
N ALA A 780 -40.71 -44.59 -115.02
CA ALA A 780 -41.96 -44.54 -114.25
C ALA A 780 -41.82 -45.21 -112.87
N LEU A 781 -41.08 -46.32 -112.77
CA LEU A 781 -40.74 -46.92 -111.49
C LEU A 781 -39.85 -45.99 -110.65
N ALA A 782 -38.77 -45.45 -111.22
CA ALA A 782 -37.87 -44.55 -110.52
C ALA A 782 -38.60 -43.31 -109.96
N GLN A 783 -39.54 -42.74 -110.70
CA GLN A 783 -40.37 -41.63 -110.22
C GLN A 783 -41.25 -42.05 -109.02
N VAL A 784 -41.86 -43.24 -109.05
CA VAL A 784 -42.66 -43.76 -107.92
C VAL A 784 -41.79 -44.11 -106.71
N GLU A 785 -40.53 -44.52 -106.90
CA GLU A 785 -39.57 -44.68 -105.81
C GLU A 785 -39.16 -43.33 -105.21
N GLU A 786 -38.91 -42.31 -106.04
CA GLU A 786 -38.56 -40.95 -105.62
C GLU A 786 -39.71 -40.28 -104.86
N GLU A 787 -40.96 -40.36 -105.34
CA GLU A 787 -42.15 -39.87 -104.65
C GLU A 787 -42.36 -40.55 -103.27
N ARG A 788 -42.05 -41.84 -103.16
CA ARG A 788 -42.13 -42.61 -101.91
C ARG A 788 -41.02 -42.24 -100.92
N ASP A 789 -39.80 -42.00 -101.39
CA ASP A 789 -38.69 -41.59 -100.52
C ASP A 789 -38.76 -40.08 -100.15
N GLU A 790 -39.41 -39.25 -100.98
CA GLU A 790 -39.83 -37.88 -100.65
C GLU A 790 -40.88 -37.87 -99.53
N ALA A 791 -41.93 -38.70 -99.65
CA ALA A 791 -42.94 -38.86 -98.59
C ALA A 791 -42.36 -39.37 -97.27
N ARG A 792 -41.36 -40.28 -97.32
CA ARG A 792 -40.60 -40.71 -96.13
C ARG A 792 -39.87 -39.53 -95.48
N ARG A 793 -39.13 -38.74 -96.26
CA ARG A 793 -38.39 -37.58 -95.75
C ARG A 793 -39.31 -36.54 -95.12
N GLN A 794 -40.48 -36.29 -95.72
CA GLN A 794 -41.50 -35.39 -95.15
C GLN A 794 -42.04 -35.90 -93.80
N LEU A 795 -42.26 -37.21 -93.64
CA LEU A 795 -42.74 -37.79 -92.38
C LEU A 795 -41.65 -37.77 -91.27
N GLU A 796 -40.38 -37.93 -91.64
CA GLU A 796 -39.24 -37.80 -90.72
C GLU A 796 -39.00 -36.31 -90.32
N GLU A 797 -39.22 -35.36 -91.24
CA GLU A 797 -39.22 -33.91 -91.01
C GLU A 797 -40.38 -33.47 -90.08
N GLU A 798 -41.60 -33.94 -90.33
CA GLU A 798 -42.77 -33.73 -89.45
C GLU A 798 -42.49 -34.23 -88.02
N HIS A 799 -41.93 -35.44 -87.88
CA HIS A 799 -41.59 -35.99 -86.57
C HIS A 799 -40.47 -35.17 -85.87
N ARG A 800 -39.52 -34.62 -86.64
CA ARG A 800 -38.48 -33.70 -86.13
C ARG A 800 -39.10 -32.38 -85.64
N LEU A 801 -40.02 -31.80 -86.41
CA LEU A 801 -40.72 -30.56 -86.07
C LEU A 801 -41.63 -30.75 -84.85
N HIS A 802 -42.39 -31.85 -84.76
CA HIS A 802 -43.23 -32.15 -83.61
C HIS A 802 -42.40 -32.29 -82.31
N MET A 803 -41.23 -32.92 -82.39
CA MET A 803 -40.31 -33.02 -81.24
C MET A 803 -39.72 -31.66 -80.86
N ALA A 804 -39.37 -30.80 -81.83
CA ALA A 804 -38.91 -29.44 -81.58
C ALA A 804 -40.00 -28.57 -80.92
N ALA A 805 -41.25 -28.63 -81.42
CA ALA A 805 -42.39 -27.93 -80.83
C ALA A 805 -42.66 -28.39 -79.38
N ARG A 806 -42.59 -29.70 -79.12
CA ARG A 806 -42.74 -30.26 -77.78
C ARG A 806 -41.62 -29.82 -76.81
N GLN A 807 -40.40 -29.61 -77.31
CA GLN A 807 -39.31 -29.01 -76.52
C GLN A 807 -39.53 -27.51 -76.28
N GLN A 808 -40.04 -26.76 -77.27
CA GLN A 808 -40.37 -25.35 -77.11
C GLN A 808 -41.48 -25.13 -76.07
N VAL A 809 -42.53 -25.94 -76.06
CA VAL A 809 -43.58 -25.90 -75.02
C VAL A 809 -43.01 -26.17 -73.63
N ALA A 810 -42.10 -27.13 -73.48
CA ALA A 810 -41.43 -27.41 -72.20
C ALA A 810 -40.49 -26.28 -71.73
N LEU A 811 -39.94 -25.48 -72.66
CA LEU A 811 -39.17 -24.27 -72.35
C LEU A 811 -40.08 -23.08 -72.02
N ALA A 812 -41.21 -22.92 -72.71
CA ALA A 812 -42.21 -21.89 -72.41
C ALA A 812 -42.76 -22.05 -70.98
N LEU A 813 -43.16 -23.26 -70.60
CA LEU A 813 -43.61 -23.57 -69.23
C LEU A 813 -42.56 -23.25 -68.15
N ARG A 814 -41.26 -23.41 -68.44
CA ARG A 814 -40.19 -23.01 -67.52
C ARG A 814 -40.01 -21.49 -67.42
N LEU A 815 -40.19 -20.76 -68.52
CA LEU A 815 -40.13 -19.29 -68.52
C LEU A 815 -41.34 -18.69 -67.81
N GLU A 816 -42.52 -19.27 -67.98
CA GLU A 816 -43.77 -18.87 -67.32
C GLU A 816 -43.71 -19.08 -65.80
N GLN A 817 -43.07 -20.17 -65.35
CA GLN A 817 -42.73 -20.41 -63.93
C GLN A 817 -41.65 -19.45 -63.38
N GLN A 818 -40.77 -18.90 -64.22
CA GLN A 818 -39.77 -17.90 -63.80
C GLN A 818 -40.36 -16.48 -63.75
N HIS A 819 -41.35 -16.16 -64.58
CA HIS A 819 -41.98 -14.83 -64.60
C HIS A 819 -42.90 -14.53 -63.40
N HIS A 820 -43.29 -15.54 -62.60
CA HIS A 820 -44.12 -15.37 -61.41
C HIS A 820 -43.38 -14.93 -60.13
N ASN A 821 -42.08 -14.62 -60.21
CA ASN A 821 -41.20 -14.46 -59.03
C ASN A 821 -40.48 -13.10 -58.88
N TYR A 822 -40.90 -12.05 -59.59
CA TYR A 822 -40.30 -10.70 -59.44
C TYR A 822 -41.27 -9.53 -59.67
N THR A 823 -41.87 -9.02 -58.58
CA THR A 823 -42.49 -7.69 -58.53
C THR A 823 -42.35 -7.10 -57.12
N PRO A 824 -41.65 -5.96 -56.91
CA PRO A 824 -41.47 -5.34 -55.59
C PRO A 824 -42.23 -4.01 -55.40
N VAL A 825 -42.20 -3.50 -54.15
CA VAL A 825 -42.54 -2.13 -53.67
C VAL A 825 -43.99 -1.85 -53.20
N HIS A 826 -44.08 -1.58 -51.88
CA HIS A 826 -44.97 -0.70 -51.09
C HIS A 826 -46.21 -0.01 -51.72
N GLU A 827 -47.34 -0.01 -50.99
CA GLU A 827 -47.73 1.14 -50.13
C GLU A 827 -48.75 0.75 -49.02
N ASP A 828 -49.22 1.72 -48.22
CA ASP A 828 -49.86 1.57 -46.89
C ASP A 828 -51.20 0.77 -46.83
N GLY A 829 -51.47 0.16 -45.67
CA GLY A 829 -52.75 -0.51 -45.33
C GLY A 829 -52.84 -0.93 -43.85
N HIS A 830 -53.66 -0.22 -43.08
CA HIS A 830 -53.77 -0.27 -41.61
C HIS A 830 -54.59 -1.47 -41.04
N GLU A 831 -54.43 -1.71 -39.72
CA GLU A 831 -55.34 -2.39 -38.75
C GLU A 831 -55.36 -3.94 -38.57
N HIS A 832 -55.27 -4.35 -37.28
CA HIS A 832 -56.06 -5.35 -36.51
C HIS A 832 -56.51 -6.72 -37.11
N ASP A 833 -56.68 -7.81 -36.34
CA ASP A 833 -56.17 -8.27 -35.03
C ASP A 833 -56.55 -9.77 -34.84
N ASP A 834 -56.24 -10.34 -33.67
CA ASP A 834 -56.84 -11.53 -33.04
C ASP A 834 -56.72 -12.93 -33.68
N CYS A 835 -56.30 -13.85 -32.82
CA CYS A 835 -56.31 -15.31 -32.96
C CYS A 835 -57.75 -15.88 -32.94
N HIS A 836 -57.96 -17.12 -33.41
CA HIS A 836 -58.36 -18.24 -32.53
C HIS A 836 -58.46 -19.62 -33.19
N GLU A 837 -58.41 -20.65 -32.33
CA GLU A 837 -58.81 -22.05 -32.56
C GLU A 837 -59.70 -22.48 -31.34
N HIS A 838 -60.42 -23.62 -31.30
CA HIS A 838 -60.36 -24.88 -32.07
C HIS A 838 -61.77 -25.36 -32.51
N SER A 839 -61.84 -26.53 -33.19
CA SER A 839 -62.97 -27.51 -33.14
C SER A 839 -64.28 -27.19 -33.88
N HIS A 840 -65.13 -28.14 -34.33
CA HIS A 840 -65.13 -29.62 -34.28
C HIS A 840 -66.01 -30.21 -35.43
N THR A 841 -65.97 -31.55 -35.60
CA THR A 841 -67.00 -32.45 -36.18
C THR A 841 -66.84 -32.90 -37.64
N GLU A 842 -67.07 -34.19 -37.86
CA GLU A 842 -66.97 -34.89 -39.14
C GLU A 842 -68.20 -34.66 -40.04
N HIS A 843 -67.98 -34.37 -41.31
CA HIS A 843 -68.94 -34.66 -42.38
C HIS A 843 -68.21 -35.26 -43.59
N SER A 844 -68.44 -36.54 -43.83
CA SER A 844 -67.82 -37.28 -44.93
C SER A 844 -68.33 -36.81 -46.29
N HIS A 845 -67.47 -36.15 -47.07
CA HIS A 845 -67.66 -35.98 -48.50
C HIS A 845 -66.35 -36.27 -49.24
N GLU A 846 -66.38 -37.25 -50.14
CA GLU A 846 -65.28 -37.59 -51.03
C GLU A 846 -65.12 -36.52 -52.11
N HIS A 847 -64.25 -35.54 -51.86
CA HIS A 847 -63.71 -34.68 -52.91
C HIS A 847 -62.19 -34.78 -52.93
N SER A 848 -61.65 -35.01 -54.12
CA SER A 848 -60.23 -35.27 -54.34
C SER A 848 -59.36 -34.16 -53.77
N ALA A 849 -58.45 -34.50 -52.87
CA ALA A 849 -57.43 -33.58 -52.41
C ALA A 849 -56.49 -33.26 -53.59
N GLU A 850 -56.64 -32.09 -54.19
CA GLU A 850 -55.63 -31.48 -55.06
C GLU A 850 -54.47 -31.00 -54.17
N GLY A 851 -53.74 -31.97 -53.62
CA GLY A 851 -52.64 -31.75 -52.71
C GLY A 851 -51.49 -31.05 -53.44
N VAL A 852 -50.98 -29.97 -52.84
CA VAL A 852 -49.75 -29.31 -53.27
C VAL A 852 -48.68 -30.39 -53.53
N PRO A 853 -48.08 -30.45 -54.74
CA PRO A 853 -47.16 -31.52 -55.09
C PRO A 853 -46.07 -31.67 -54.03
N VAL A 854 -45.76 -32.92 -53.66
CA VAL A 854 -44.83 -33.24 -52.55
C VAL A 854 -43.48 -32.54 -52.74
N GLU A 855 -43.04 -32.42 -53.99
CA GLU A 855 -41.85 -31.69 -54.44
C GLU A 855 -41.88 -30.20 -54.06
N VAL A 856 -43.03 -29.53 -54.20
CA VAL A 856 -43.23 -28.12 -53.85
C VAL A 856 -43.27 -27.93 -52.34
N HIS A 857 -43.98 -28.81 -51.61
CA HIS A 857 -43.98 -28.78 -50.15
C HIS A 857 -42.57 -29.04 -49.57
N GLN A 858 -41.83 -29.99 -50.15
CA GLN A 858 -40.45 -30.30 -49.75
C GLN A 858 -39.46 -29.18 -50.11
N ALA A 859 -39.63 -28.52 -51.26
CA ALA A 859 -38.86 -27.34 -51.63
C ALA A 859 -39.13 -26.15 -50.70
N LEU A 860 -40.39 -25.89 -50.36
CA LEU A 860 -40.78 -24.84 -49.41
C LEU A 860 -40.22 -25.12 -48.01
N LYS A 861 -40.31 -26.37 -47.53
CA LYS A 861 -39.71 -26.79 -46.26
C LYS A 861 -38.20 -26.61 -46.26
N ALA A 862 -37.50 -27.01 -47.33
CA ALA A 862 -36.05 -26.82 -47.45
C ALA A 862 -35.63 -25.34 -47.57
N ALA A 863 -36.50 -24.47 -48.11
CA ALA A 863 -36.29 -23.03 -48.09
C ALA A 863 -36.49 -22.44 -46.68
N MET A 864 -37.52 -22.90 -45.96
CA MET A 864 -37.82 -22.48 -44.58
C MET A 864 -36.74 -22.93 -43.60
N GLU A 865 -36.23 -24.17 -43.72
CA GLU A 865 -35.10 -24.67 -42.93
C GLU A 865 -33.82 -23.85 -43.18
N LYS A 866 -33.53 -23.48 -44.43
CA LYS A 866 -32.41 -22.59 -44.77
C LYS A 866 -32.59 -21.18 -44.20
N LEU A 867 -33.81 -20.63 -44.25
CA LEU A 867 -34.13 -19.33 -43.67
C LEU A 867 -33.97 -19.34 -42.15
N GLN A 868 -34.48 -20.39 -41.49
CA GLN A 868 -34.35 -20.61 -40.05
C GLN A 868 -32.87 -20.73 -39.65
N GLN A 869 -32.09 -21.57 -40.34
CA GLN A 869 -30.64 -21.68 -40.11
C GLN A 869 -29.94 -20.32 -40.26
N ARG A 870 -30.25 -19.56 -41.32
CA ARG A 870 -29.64 -18.24 -41.56
C ARG A 870 -30.05 -17.21 -40.51
N PHE A 871 -31.29 -17.26 -40.01
CA PHE A 871 -31.77 -16.41 -38.92
C PHE A 871 -31.10 -16.76 -37.60
N THR A 872 -30.98 -18.05 -37.26
CA THR A 872 -30.26 -18.51 -36.06
C THR A 872 -28.77 -18.14 -36.12
N SER A 873 -28.10 -18.32 -37.27
CA SER A 873 -26.71 -17.89 -37.45
C SER A 873 -26.54 -16.38 -37.30
N LEU A 874 -27.43 -15.56 -37.87
CA LEU A 874 -27.36 -14.10 -37.78
C LEU A 874 -27.73 -13.58 -36.37
N MET A 875 -28.62 -14.27 -35.65
CA MET A 875 -28.91 -13.98 -34.25
C MET A 875 -27.74 -14.35 -33.33
N GLN A 876 -27.03 -15.45 -33.61
CA GLN A 876 -25.79 -15.80 -32.91
C GLN A 876 -24.68 -14.78 -33.23
N GLU A 877 -24.45 -14.45 -34.50
CA GLU A 877 -23.48 -13.42 -34.90
C GLU A 877 -23.78 -12.07 -34.23
N LYS A 878 -25.06 -11.70 -34.12
CA LYS A 878 -25.50 -10.49 -33.39
C LYS A 878 -25.25 -10.58 -31.88
N ALA A 879 -25.35 -11.76 -31.26
CA ALA A 879 -25.00 -11.97 -29.87
C ALA A 879 -23.48 -11.87 -29.66
N ASP A 880 -22.69 -12.59 -30.46
CA ASP A 880 -21.22 -12.54 -30.45
C ASP A 880 -20.67 -11.13 -30.76
N LEU A 881 -21.38 -10.32 -31.56
CA LEU A 881 -21.06 -8.92 -31.81
C LEU A 881 -21.41 -8.03 -30.61
N LYS A 882 -22.53 -8.28 -29.92
CA LYS A 882 -22.92 -7.54 -28.72
C LYS A 882 -21.95 -7.81 -27.57
N GLU A 883 -21.54 -9.06 -27.36
CA GLU A 883 -20.51 -9.45 -26.39
C GLU A 883 -19.16 -8.77 -26.69
N ARG A 884 -18.75 -8.70 -27.97
CA ARG A 884 -17.54 -7.95 -28.37
C ARG A 884 -17.66 -6.43 -28.17
N VAL A 885 -18.86 -5.85 -28.34
CA VAL A 885 -19.08 -4.43 -28.03
C VAL A 885 -18.96 -4.19 -26.53
N GLU A 886 -19.57 -5.03 -25.70
CA GLU A 886 -19.46 -4.94 -24.23
C GLU A 886 -18.02 -5.15 -23.74
N GLU A 887 -17.25 -6.06 -24.37
CA GLU A 887 -15.82 -6.23 -24.08
C GLU A 887 -14.99 -5.00 -24.49
N LEU A 888 -15.30 -4.37 -25.64
CA LEU A 888 -14.64 -3.16 -26.10
C LEU A 888 -15.00 -1.94 -25.23
N GLU A 889 -16.24 -1.82 -24.78
CA GLU A 889 -16.67 -0.78 -23.83
C GLU A 889 -15.94 -0.95 -22.49
N HIS A 890 -15.82 -2.16 -21.95
CA HIS A 890 -15.03 -2.44 -20.76
C HIS A 890 -13.54 -2.06 -20.95
N ARG A 891 -12.94 -2.41 -22.09
CA ARG A 891 -11.55 -2.02 -22.42
C ARG A 891 -11.40 -0.50 -22.56
N CYS A 892 -12.37 0.21 -23.12
CA CYS A 892 -12.38 1.67 -23.18
C CYS A 892 -12.47 2.32 -21.79
N ILE A 893 -13.30 1.79 -20.89
CA ILE A 893 -13.38 2.24 -19.49
C ILE A 893 -12.05 2.01 -18.77
N GLN A 894 -11.43 0.84 -18.93
CA GLN A 894 -10.11 0.55 -18.37
C GLN A 894 -9.04 1.52 -18.91
N LEU A 895 -8.98 1.71 -20.23
CA LEU A 895 -8.02 2.64 -20.86
C LEU A 895 -8.26 4.10 -20.45
N SER A 896 -9.49 4.50 -20.15
CA SER A 896 -9.78 5.81 -19.53
C SER A 896 -9.13 5.90 -18.15
N GLY A 897 -9.40 4.95 -17.26
CA GLY A 897 -8.82 4.94 -15.90
C GLY A 897 -7.29 4.86 -15.89
N GLU A 898 -6.69 4.12 -16.82
CA GLU A 898 -5.24 4.11 -17.04
C GLU A 898 -4.73 5.48 -17.53
N THR A 899 -5.46 6.14 -18.43
CA THR A 899 -5.14 7.50 -18.92
C THR A 899 -5.25 8.55 -17.82
N ASP A 900 -6.29 8.47 -16.98
CA ASP A 900 -6.49 9.35 -15.82
C ASP A 900 -5.37 9.16 -14.80
N THR A 901 -4.98 7.90 -14.51
CA THR A 901 -3.83 7.56 -13.64
C THR A 901 -2.50 8.10 -14.21
N ILE A 902 -2.31 8.05 -15.53
CA ILE A 902 -1.15 8.67 -16.20
C ILE A 902 -1.21 10.20 -16.07
N GLY A 903 -2.40 10.80 -16.16
CA GLY A 903 -2.64 12.23 -15.90
C GLY A 903 -2.25 12.65 -14.49
N GLU A 904 -2.67 11.90 -13.47
CA GLU A 904 -2.25 12.11 -12.08
C GLU A 904 -0.73 11.99 -11.92
N TYR A 905 -0.09 10.98 -12.53
CA TYR A 905 1.36 10.82 -12.48
C TYR A 905 2.11 11.99 -13.14
N ILE A 906 1.59 12.50 -14.26
CA ILE A 906 2.12 13.71 -14.92
C ILE A 906 1.98 14.93 -14.01
N ALA A 907 0.82 15.12 -13.35
CA ALA A 907 0.60 16.23 -12.42
C ALA A 907 1.52 16.15 -11.19
N LEU A 908 1.69 14.95 -10.61
CA LEU A 908 2.61 14.69 -9.50
C LEU A 908 4.07 14.95 -9.91
N TYR A 909 4.48 14.52 -11.11
CA TYR A 909 5.83 14.78 -11.63
C TYR A 909 6.06 16.28 -11.90
N GLN A 910 5.08 16.99 -12.46
CA GLN A 910 5.15 18.45 -12.65
C GLN A 910 5.27 19.18 -11.31
N ASN A 911 4.48 18.79 -10.30
CA ASN A 911 4.53 19.36 -8.95
C ASN A 911 5.89 19.07 -8.28
N GLN A 912 6.37 17.83 -8.30
CA GLN A 912 7.70 17.46 -7.80
C GLN A 912 8.81 18.25 -8.51
N ARG A 913 8.70 18.46 -9.82
CA ARG A 913 9.66 19.26 -10.60
C ARG A 913 9.59 20.75 -10.24
N ALA A 914 8.41 21.30 -9.94
CA ALA A 914 8.24 22.66 -9.44
C ALA A 914 8.88 22.83 -8.06
N ILE A 915 8.60 21.93 -7.11
CA ILE A 915 9.21 21.93 -5.77
C ILE A 915 10.75 21.80 -5.85
N MET A 916 11.26 20.93 -6.72
CA MET A 916 12.71 20.79 -6.93
C MET A 916 13.33 22.04 -7.56
N LYS A 917 12.62 22.71 -8.49
CA LYS A 917 13.07 24.00 -9.06
C LYS A 917 13.07 25.10 -8.00
N GLN A 918 12.02 25.21 -7.18
CA GLN A 918 11.95 26.16 -6.07
C GLN A 918 13.10 25.93 -5.08
N LYS A 919 13.29 24.69 -4.60
CA LYS A 919 14.42 24.34 -3.71
C LYS A 919 15.80 24.55 -4.33
N HIS A 920 15.91 24.58 -5.66
CA HIS A 920 17.15 24.95 -6.34
C HIS A 920 17.33 26.48 -6.33
N GLN A 921 16.29 27.25 -6.63
CA GLN A 921 16.30 28.72 -6.59
C GLN A 921 16.54 29.26 -5.17
N GLU A 922 15.95 28.65 -4.14
CA GLU A 922 16.22 28.96 -2.72
C GLU A 922 17.70 28.72 -2.37
N LYS A 923 18.30 27.63 -2.87
CA LYS A 923 19.73 27.35 -2.69
C LYS A 923 20.61 28.33 -3.45
N GLU A 924 20.26 28.73 -4.68
CA GLU A 924 20.98 29.76 -5.43
C GLU A 924 20.91 31.11 -4.71
N GLN A 925 19.74 31.49 -4.18
CA GLN A 925 19.57 32.71 -3.36
C GLN A 925 20.45 32.66 -2.10
N TYR A 926 20.47 31.53 -1.38
CA TYR A 926 21.35 31.37 -0.21
C TYR A 926 22.85 31.41 -0.57
N ILE A 927 23.26 30.78 -1.68
CA ILE A 927 24.65 30.82 -2.17
C ILE A 927 25.04 32.26 -2.56
N ASN A 928 24.15 33.00 -3.22
CA ASN A 928 24.38 34.40 -3.59
C ASN A 928 24.46 35.31 -2.36
N MET A 929 23.60 35.11 -1.36
CA MET A 929 23.66 35.83 -0.08
C MET A 929 24.97 35.55 0.66
N LEU A 930 25.37 34.28 0.80
CA LEU A 930 26.62 33.89 1.45
C LEU A 930 27.87 34.38 0.67
N ALA A 931 27.77 34.49 -0.66
CA ALA A 931 28.80 35.11 -1.48
C ALA A 931 28.89 36.63 -1.27
N GLN A 932 27.74 37.31 -1.10
CA GLN A 932 27.67 38.73 -0.77
C GLN A 932 28.22 39.01 0.64
N ASP A 933 27.83 38.23 1.65
CA ASP A 933 28.35 38.36 3.03
C ASP A 933 29.87 38.15 3.07
N LYS A 934 30.38 37.19 2.28
CA LYS A 934 31.82 36.94 2.13
C LYS A 934 32.54 38.12 1.47
N GLU A 935 31.92 38.82 0.52
CA GLU A 935 32.51 40.01 -0.11
C GLU A 935 32.46 41.23 0.82
N GLU A 936 31.37 41.42 1.57
CA GLU A 936 31.27 42.49 2.59
C GLU A 936 32.31 42.26 3.71
N MET A 937 32.49 41.02 4.16
CA MET A 937 33.51 40.67 5.14
C MET A 937 34.93 40.91 4.60
N LYS A 938 35.22 40.60 3.33
CA LYS A 938 36.50 40.98 2.69
C LYS A 938 36.68 42.51 2.69
N SER A 939 35.66 43.29 2.33
CA SER A 939 35.80 44.75 2.28
C SER A 939 36.04 45.34 3.67
N LYS A 940 35.34 44.85 4.70
CA LYS A 940 35.58 45.23 6.10
C LYS A 940 36.97 44.82 6.60
N LEU A 941 37.49 43.65 6.19
CA LEU A 941 38.87 43.25 6.50
C LEU A 941 39.93 44.09 5.77
N ALA A 942 39.66 44.53 4.53
CA ALA A 942 40.55 45.43 3.80
C ALA A 942 40.55 46.85 4.38
N GLU A 943 39.39 47.36 4.81
CA GLU A 943 39.28 48.64 5.52
C GLU A 943 39.99 48.58 6.88
N LEU A 944 39.83 47.49 7.63
CA LEU A 944 40.58 47.23 8.86
C LEU A 944 42.10 47.20 8.62
N GLN A 945 42.54 46.60 7.51
CA GLN A 945 43.95 46.58 7.14
C GLN A 945 44.49 47.98 6.83
N ASP A 946 43.75 48.83 6.10
CA ASP A 946 44.14 50.22 5.85
C ASP A 946 44.16 51.06 7.14
N LEU A 947 43.15 50.93 7.99
CA LEU A 947 43.10 51.61 9.29
C LEU A 947 44.27 51.22 10.20
N VAL A 948 44.64 49.93 10.25
CA VAL A 948 45.82 49.46 10.99
C VAL A 948 47.12 50.00 10.38
N LEU A 949 47.23 50.05 9.05
CA LEU A 949 48.39 50.63 8.36
C LEU A 949 48.52 52.13 8.68
N ARG A 950 47.39 52.84 8.72
CA ARG A 950 47.27 54.27 9.06
C ARG A 950 47.65 54.52 10.53
N LEU A 951 47.15 53.72 11.47
CA LEU A 951 47.53 53.81 12.88
C LEU A 951 49.02 53.53 13.10
N VAL A 952 49.60 52.57 12.37
CA VAL A 952 51.06 52.33 12.40
C VAL A 952 51.83 53.52 11.84
N ALA A 953 51.36 54.18 10.77
CA ALA A 953 51.96 55.40 10.25
C ALA A 953 51.86 56.57 11.25
N GLU A 954 50.68 56.83 11.82
CA GLU A 954 50.44 57.86 12.85
C GLU A 954 51.33 57.67 14.08
N ARG A 955 51.47 56.42 14.55
CA ARG A 955 52.38 56.04 15.64
C ARG A 955 53.85 56.24 15.26
N ASN A 956 54.24 55.89 14.03
CA ASN A 956 55.61 56.11 13.55
C ASN A 956 55.92 57.61 13.44
N ASP A 957 54.98 58.43 12.98
CA ASP A 957 55.11 59.89 12.96
C ASP A 957 55.13 60.50 14.36
N TRP A 958 54.40 59.94 15.33
CA TRP A 958 54.51 60.30 16.74
C TRP A 958 55.91 59.96 17.27
N TYR A 959 56.44 58.77 16.96
CA TYR A 959 57.78 58.34 17.37
C TYR A 959 58.89 59.18 16.72
N ASN A 960 58.75 59.55 15.45
CA ASN A 960 59.64 60.47 14.74
C ASN A 960 59.61 61.88 15.37
N ARG A 961 58.43 62.38 15.75
CA ARG A 961 58.27 63.66 16.47
C ARG A 961 58.85 63.60 17.89
N TYR A 962 58.67 62.50 18.61
CA TYR A 962 59.22 62.29 19.95
C TYR A 962 60.76 62.21 19.94
N THR A 963 61.33 61.42 19.03
CA THR A 963 62.80 61.32 18.86
C THR A 963 63.40 62.63 18.36
N GLY A 964 62.73 63.36 17.46
CA GLY A 964 63.12 64.71 17.07
C GLY A 964 63.07 65.72 18.22
N ALA A 965 62.06 65.66 19.09
CA ALA A 965 61.96 66.50 20.28
C ALA A 965 63.03 66.16 21.33
N ALA A 966 63.31 64.87 21.55
CA ALA A 966 64.38 64.42 22.45
C ALA A 966 65.77 64.85 21.96
N ALA A 967 66.03 64.79 20.65
CA ALA A 967 67.25 65.34 20.04
C ALA A 967 67.34 66.87 20.15
N GLY A 968 66.20 67.57 20.18
CA GLY A 968 66.14 69.03 20.30
C GLY A 968 66.38 69.61 21.69
N MET A 969 66.53 68.77 22.73
CA MET A 969 66.63 69.21 24.13
C MET A 969 68.08 69.29 24.67
N GLY A 970 69.09 69.01 23.84
CA GLY A 970 70.51 69.33 24.08
C GLY A 970 70.98 70.44 23.15
N THR A 971 71.37 71.59 23.69
CA THR A 971 71.70 72.79 22.90
C THR A 971 73.21 72.97 22.63
N ALA A 972 73.51 73.77 21.59
CA ALA A 972 74.81 74.32 21.17
C ALA A 972 75.66 73.51 20.16
N ASN A 973 75.58 73.97 18.90
CA ASN A 973 76.62 74.00 17.85
C ASN A 973 77.97 74.61 18.32
N PRO A 974 79.06 74.60 17.50
CA PRO A 974 79.21 74.12 16.10
C PRO A 974 80.43 73.19 15.85
N ASP A 975 80.55 72.58 14.65
CA ASP A 975 81.61 72.98 13.69
C ASP A 975 81.43 72.42 12.24
N LEU A 976 82.05 73.13 11.28
CA LEU A 976 82.39 72.79 9.88
C LEU A 976 81.40 72.02 8.94
N LEU A 977 80.74 72.81 8.08
CA LEU A 977 80.44 72.52 6.65
C LEU A 977 81.76 72.57 5.80
N PRO A 978 81.83 72.34 4.45
CA PRO A 978 80.77 72.39 3.41
C PRO A 978 80.90 71.45 2.17
N VAL A 979 80.08 71.71 1.14
CA VAL A 979 80.15 71.24 -0.28
C VAL A 979 79.73 69.78 -0.55
N GLY A 980 78.93 69.46 -1.58
CA GLY A 980 78.32 70.32 -2.60
C GLY A 980 77.32 69.61 -3.52
N GLU A 981 76.81 70.35 -4.51
CA GLU A 981 75.70 70.00 -5.41
C GLU A 981 76.08 69.04 -6.54
N GLU A 982 75.12 68.25 -7.02
CA GLU A 982 74.85 68.08 -8.47
C GLU A 982 73.32 67.94 -8.71
N HIS A 983 72.87 68.22 -9.95
CA HIS A 983 71.45 68.31 -10.34
C HIS A 983 71.06 67.30 -11.44
N SER A 984 69.92 66.63 -11.27
CA SER A 984 69.00 66.19 -12.34
C SER A 984 67.73 65.61 -11.68
N HIS A 985 66.47 66.01 -11.93
CA HIS A 985 65.69 66.00 -13.19
C HIS A 985 65.73 64.63 -13.93
N LEU A 986 64.66 64.10 -14.52
CA LEU A 986 63.38 64.70 -14.91
C LEU A 986 62.19 63.70 -14.77
N GLN A 987 60.99 64.26 -14.73
CA GLN A 987 59.66 63.63 -14.82
C GLN A 987 59.36 63.04 -16.22
N GLN A 988 58.69 61.89 -16.32
CA GLN A 988 57.78 61.61 -17.45
C GLN A 988 56.72 60.53 -17.18
N GLN A 989 55.61 60.61 -17.92
CA GLN A 989 54.50 59.65 -17.97
C GLN A 989 54.67 58.73 -19.21
N THR A 990 54.14 57.50 -19.21
CA THR A 990 53.00 57.08 -20.09
C THR A 990 52.81 55.55 -20.20
N HIS A 991 51.53 55.16 -20.31
CA HIS A 991 50.95 54.08 -21.15
C HIS A 991 51.39 52.59 -21.09
N LYS A 992 50.33 51.76 -20.87
CA LYS A 992 49.83 50.65 -21.73
C LYS A 992 50.25 49.18 -21.49
N HIS A 993 49.22 48.35 -21.75
CA HIS A 993 49.13 46.88 -21.93
C HIS A 993 49.65 45.97 -20.78
N GLU A 994 48.96 44.93 -20.27
CA GLU A 994 47.87 44.04 -20.77
C GLU A 994 48.34 42.85 -21.64
N LEU A 995 47.65 41.71 -21.50
CA LEU A 995 47.74 40.44 -22.25
C LEU A 995 48.95 39.51 -22.02
N ASN A 996 48.70 38.40 -21.30
CA ASN A 996 48.80 36.98 -21.73
C ASN A 996 49.14 36.08 -20.51
N ALA A 997 48.43 34.99 -20.15
CA ALA A 997 47.47 34.09 -20.84
C ALA A 997 48.10 33.07 -21.81
N VAL A 998 47.31 32.03 -22.14
CA VAL A 998 47.61 30.85 -23.00
C VAL A 998 48.41 29.71 -22.33
N ASP A 999 48.07 28.41 -22.47
CA ASP A 999 46.75 27.74 -22.45
C ASP A 999 46.90 26.20 -22.36
N GLY A 1000 45.77 25.47 -22.32
CA GLY A 1000 45.67 24.01 -22.47
C GLY A 1000 44.46 23.45 -21.69
N GLU A 1001 43.25 23.52 -22.24
CA GLU A 1001 42.61 22.52 -23.13
C GLU A 1001 42.40 21.14 -22.43
N GLU A 1002 41.25 20.47 -22.55
CA GLU A 1002 40.31 20.37 -23.69
C GLU A 1002 38.84 20.73 -23.37
N ALA A 1003 38.05 20.99 -24.43
CA ALA A 1003 36.59 21.19 -24.39
C ALA A 1003 35.81 19.88 -24.65
N ILE A 1004 34.47 19.84 -24.61
CA ILE A 1004 33.54 19.93 -25.77
C ILE A 1004 32.14 19.58 -25.21
N GLU A 1005 30.97 20.04 -25.70
CA GLU A 1005 30.50 21.19 -26.50
C GLU A 1005 28.94 21.10 -26.52
N VAL A 1006 28.23 22.13 -27.01
CA VAL A 1006 26.95 22.11 -27.79
C VAL A 1006 26.09 23.35 -27.46
N SER A 1007 25.88 24.21 -28.46
CA SER A 1007 24.94 25.35 -28.42
C SER A 1007 23.52 24.92 -28.86
N PRO A 1008 22.48 25.77 -28.71
CA PRO A 1008 22.15 26.67 -29.84
C PRO A 1008 21.53 28.05 -29.52
N PHE A 1009 21.89 29.04 -30.36
CA PHE A 1009 21.07 30.11 -30.97
C PHE A 1009 19.98 30.92 -30.18
N SER A 1010 20.16 32.25 -30.20
CA SER A 1010 19.15 33.31 -30.49
C SER A 1010 17.93 33.50 -29.52
N GLU A 1011 17.22 34.64 -29.42
CA GLU A 1011 17.23 35.92 -30.19
C GLU A 1011 16.91 37.18 -29.28
N PRO A 1012 16.26 38.32 -29.66
CA PRO A 1012 16.90 39.65 -29.54
C PRO A 1012 16.25 40.62 -28.51
N SER A 1013 16.68 41.90 -28.58
CA SER A 1013 16.27 43.01 -27.71
C SER A 1013 15.02 43.80 -28.17
N ARG A 1014 14.44 44.56 -27.21
CA ARG A 1014 13.54 45.74 -27.34
C ARG A 1014 12.09 45.52 -27.84
N LEU A 1015 11.13 45.91 -26.99
CA LEU A 1015 10.17 47.04 -27.11
C LEU A 1015 9.38 47.05 -25.77
N GLN A 1016 9.44 48.06 -24.89
CA GLN A 1016 9.07 49.49 -24.93
C GLN A 1016 7.58 49.78 -24.62
N GLY A 1017 7.36 50.34 -23.43
CA GLY A 1017 6.12 50.88 -22.83
C GLY A 1017 6.46 51.18 -21.35
N LEU A 1018 6.54 52.44 -20.89
CA LEU A 1018 5.44 53.34 -20.46
C LEU A 1018 4.49 52.66 -19.45
N GLU A 1019 4.16 53.20 -18.27
CA GLU A 1019 4.57 54.42 -17.52
C GLU A 1019 4.22 54.16 -16.01
N ALA A 1020 4.55 54.92 -14.96
CA ALA A 1020 4.94 56.34 -14.82
C ALA A 1020 5.87 56.61 -13.61
N ALA A 1021 6.16 57.88 -13.37
CA ALA A 1021 6.91 58.47 -12.24
C ALA A 1021 6.32 58.14 -10.84
N SER A 1022 6.99 58.37 -9.70
CA SER A 1022 8.11 59.29 -9.37
C SER A 1022 8.96 58.69 -8.21
N SER A 1023 10.02 59.29 -7.63
CA SER A 1023 10.52 60.67 -7.67
C SER A 1023 12.03 60.80 -7.33
N GLN A 1024 12.52 62.03 -7.20
CA GLN A 1024 13.88 62.38 -6.75
C GLN A 1024 13.86 63.12 -5.39
N THR A 1025 14.92 62.98 -4.58
CA THR A 1025 15.61 64.09 -3.91
C THR A 1025 16.99 63.66 -3.40
N LEU A 1026 18.05 64.35 -3.86
CA LEU A 1026 19.27 64.59 -3.08
C LEU A 1026 19.13 65.97 -2.42
N PRO A 1027 19.73 66.20 -1.23
CA PRO A 1027 21.04 66.88 -1.15
C PRO A 1027 22.00 66.14 -0.18
N SER A 1028 23.30 65.97 -0.45
CA SER A 1028 24.38 66.97 -0.53
C SER A 1028 24.51 67.87 0.70
N SER A 1029 25.46 67.55 1.60
CA SER A 1029 25.89 68.43 2.69
C SER A 1029 27.29 69.01 2.39
N SER A 1030 27.39 70.33 2.35
CA SER A 1030 28.65 71.04 2.10
C SER A 1030 29.14 71.75 3.36
N VAL A 1031 30.45 71.63 3.61
CA VAL A 1031 31.30 72.42 4.52
C VAL A 1031 30.70 73.75 5.00
N GLN A 1032 30.55 73.90 6.32
CA GLN A 1032 30.86 75.16 7.00
C GLN A 1032 31.74 74.88 8.22
N THR A 1033 32.62 75.82 8.53
CA THR A 1033 33.67 75.72 9.54
C THR A 1033 33.35 76.55 10.77
N GLU A 1034 33.44 75.96 11.96
CA GLU A 1034 33.72 76.69 13.20
C GLU A 1034 35.05 76.21 13.81
N SER A 1035 35.68 77.05 14.65
CA SER A 1035 37.13 77.00 14.84
C SER A 1035 37.61 77.09 16.29
N LYS A 1036 38.35 76.05 16.72
CA LYS A 1036 39.21 75.98 17.92
C LYS A 1036 38.49 76.03 19.29
N PRO A 1037 39.15 75.63 20.41
CA PRO A 1037 40.55 75.17 20.56
C PRO A 1037 40.76 73.78 21.20
N LEU A 1038 41.96 73.22 20.92
CA LEU A 1038 42.76 72.27 21.73
C LEU A 1038 42.03 71.22 22.61
N VAL A 1039 41.90 69.99 22.10
CA VAL A 1039 42.48 68.77 22.71
C VAL A 1039 42.88 67.80 21.57
N PRO A 1040 44.08 67.19 21.56
CA PRO A 1040 44.35 66.05 20.68
C PRO A 1040 43.61 64.80 21.20
N ARG A 1041 42.63 64.28 20.45
CA ARG A 1041 42.17 62.89 20.65
C ARG A 1041 43.14 61.97 19.93
N GLU A 1042 44.08 61.38 20.67
CA GLU A 1042 45.05 60.42 20.10
C GLU A 1042 44.39 59.09 19.67
N ASP A 1043 43.15 58.84 20.09
CA ASP A 1043 42.40 57.59 19.83
C ASP A 1043 41.54 57.58 18.55
N GLY A 1044 41.59 58.58 17.67
CA GLY A 1044 40.65 58.70 16.53
C GLY A 1044 40.59 57.45 15.64
N THR A 1045 41.74 57.04 15.10
CA THR A 1045 41.89 55.84 14.26
C THR A 1045 41.69 54.56 15.07
N ALA A 1046 42.04 54.56 16.37
CA ALA A 1046 41.82 53.43 17.27
C ALA A 1046 40.33 53.19 17.56
N GLN A 1047 39.53 54.26 17.70
CA GLN A 1047 38.07 54.19 17.87
C GLN A 1047 37.40 53.65 16.60
N GLN A 1048 37.86 54.05 15.40
CA GLN A 1048 37.40 53.45 14.14
C GLN A 1048 37.75 51.96 14.03
N ILE A 1049 38.96 51.56 14.42
CA ILE A 1049 39.36 50.14 14.47
C ILE A 1049 38.49 49.35 15.45
N MET A 1050 38.25 49.86 16.66
CA MET A 1050 37.40 49.21 17.66
C MET A 1050 35.95 49.08 17.19
N GLN A 1051 35.39 50.11 16.55
CA GLN A 1051 34.04 50.06 15.98
C GLN A 1051 33.95 49.05 14.84
N LEU A 1052 34.88 49.07 13.88
CA LEU A 1052 34.89 48.14 12.75
C LEU A 1052 35.12 46.69 13.20
N LEU A 1053 35.97 46.46 14.22
CA LEU A 1053 36.10 45.16 14.86
C LEU A 1053 34.79 44.71 15.52
N GLN A 1054 34.04 45.61 16.16
CA GLN A 1054 32.75 45.29 16.76
C GLN A 1054 31.65 45.02 15.72
N GLU A 1055 31.70 45.68 14.55
CA GLU A 1055 30.83 45.38 13.40
C GLU A 1055 31.19 44.06 12.69
N ILE A 1056 32.47 43.66 12.69
CA ILE A 1056 32.93 42.34 12.22
C ILE A 1056 32.56 41.25 13.24
N GLN A 1057 32.60 41.56 14.53
CA GLN A 1057 32.27 40.62 15.62
C GLN A 1057 30.75 40.40 15.77
N ASN A 1058 29.94 41.44 15.53
CA ASN A 1058 28.47 41.41 15.61
C ASN A 1058 27.81 41.83 14.27
N PRO A 1059 27.91 41.03 13.20
CA PRO A 1059 27.36 41.37 11.88
C PRO A 1059 25.82 41.43 11.83
N GLN A 1060 25.11 40.98 12.87
CA GLN A 1060 23.64 40.94 12.93
C GLN A 1060 22.96 42.32 13.14
N GLY A 1061 23.71 43.42 13.15
CA GLY A 1061 23.16 44.77 13.36
C GLY A 1061 22.24 45.30 12.24
N ALA A 1062 22.21 44.65 11.07
CA ALA A 1062 21.34 45.01 9.95
C ALA A 1062 20.20 43.99 9.78
N PRO A 1063 18.92 44.41 9.67
CA PRO A 1063 17.79 43.48 9.52
C PRO A 1063 17.71 42.92 8.09
N ARG A 1064 18.57 41.94 7.79
CA ARG A 1064 18.47 41.05 6.63
C ARG A 1064 18.28 39.61 7.11
N SER A 1065 17.10 39.33 7.66
CA SER A 1065 16.66 37.96 7.85
C SER A 1065 16.61 37.25 6.48
N PRO A 1066 17.24 36.08 6.34
CA PRO A 1066 17.02 35.24 5.16
C PRO A 1066 15.54 34.86 5.08
N PRO A 1067 14.95 34.63 3.89
CA PRO A 1067 13.62 34.04 3.74
C PRO A 1067 13.52 32.57 4.22
N PHE A 1068 14.49 32.09 5.00
CA PHE A 1068 14.69 30.69 5.36
C PHE A 1068 14.98 30.52 6.86
N LEU A 1069 14.07 31.02 7.69
CA LEU A 1069 13.69 30.35 8.94
C LEU A 1069 12.19 30.03 8.92
N GLY A 1070 11.76 29.40 7.84
CA GLY A 1070 10.68 28.42 7.91
C GLY A 1070 11.25 27.13 8.50
N GLU A 1071 10.56 26.56 9.49
CA GLU A 1071 11.06 25.46 10.32
C GLU A 1071 11.48 24.24 9.48
N ASN A 1072 12.74 23.81 9.58
CA ASN A 1072 13.21 22.46 9.22
C ASN A 1072 14.57 22.22 9.92
N PRO A 1073 14.69 21.26 10.86
CA PRO A 1073 15.86 21.16 11.72
C PRO A 1073 17.03 20.43 11.05
N CYS A 1074 18.21 21.05 11.04
CA CYS A 1074 19.48 20.40 10.66
C CYS A 1074 20.19 19.89 11.90
N ILE A 1075 20.07 18.58 12.15
CA ILE A 1075 20.31 18.00 13.47
C ILE A 1075 21.68 17.27 13.56
N PRO A 1076 22.52 17.55 14.58
CA PRO A 1076 23.80 16.87 14.77
C PRO A 1076 23.64 15.48 15.41
N PHE A 1077 23.85 14.43 14.64
CA PHE A 1077 23.81 13.03 15.12
C PHE A 1077 25.03 12.70 16.00
N PHE A 1078 24.82 12.54 17.32
CA PHE A 1078 25.84 12.04 18.24
C PHE A 1078 25.60 10.57 18.60
N TYR A 1079 26.55 9.71 18.25
CA TYR A 1079 26.52 8.29 18.63
C TYR A 1079 27.00 8.12 20.08
N ARG A 1080 26.06 7.92 21.01
CA ARG A 1080 26.33 7.40 22.36
C ARG A 1080 25.46 6.16 22.58
N PRO A 1081 26.03 4.99 22.94
CA PRO A 1081 25.22 3.82 23.26
C PRO A 1081 24.38 4.08 24.51
N ASP A 1082 23.09 3.73 24.44
CA ASP A 1082 22.21 3.71 25.60
C ASP A 1082 22.44 2.43 26.43
N LYS A 1083 21.92 2.37 27.66
CA LYS A 1083 22.08 1.25 28.62
C LYS A 1083 21.37 -0.05 28.21
N GLN A 1084 21.04 -0.20 26.92
CA GLN A 1084 20.22 -1.25 26.32
C GLN A 1084 20.82 -1.77 24.99
N ASP A 1085 22.05 -1.36 24.63
CA ASP A 1085 22.73 -1.64 23.34
C ASP A 1085 22.00 -1.18 22.06
N GLU A 1086 20.86 -0.50 22.19
CA GLU A 1086 20.19 0.15 21.06
C GLU A 1086 20.93 1.44 20.66
N VAL A 1087 21.28 1.55 19.37
CA VAL A 1087 21.81 2.78 18.78
C VAL A 1087 20.66 3.77 18.55
N LYS A 1088 20.22 4.42 19.63
CA LYS A 1088 19.28 5.53 19.55
C LYS A 1088 19.99 6.72 18.89
N ILE A 1089 19.56 7.03 17.68
CA ILE A 1089 19.96 8.21 16.93
C ILE A 1089 19.39 9.42 17.69
N LEU A 1090 20.20 10.02 18.57
CA LEU A 1090 19.75 11.24 19.26
C LEU A 1090 19.71 12.37 18.24
N VAL A 1091 18.53 12.97 18.13
CA VAL A 1091 18.25 14.13 17.31
C VAL A 1091 17.95 15.30 18.25
N VAL A 1092 18.80 16.33 18.22
CA VAL A 1092 18.73 17.58 19.00
C VAL A 1092 18.42 18.74 18.06
#